data_AF-A0A933WX36-F1
#
_entry.id   AF-A0A933WX36-F1
#
_cell.length_a   1.000
_cell.length_b   1.000
_cell.length_c   1.000
_cell.angle_alpha   90.00
_cell.angle_beta   90.00
_cell.angle_gamma   90.00
#
_symmetry.space_group_name_H-M   'P 1'
#
loop_
_entity.id
_entity.type
_entity.pdbx_description
1 polymer ?
#
loop_
_entity_poly.entity_id
_entity_poly.type
_entity_poly.pdbx_seq_one_letter_code
_entity_poly.pdbx_strand_id
1 'polypeptide(L)'
;MNSTLIRWCLALAFVARAGAVAPSASEDPAVHRPGAASIAAAKKAIAEGKHEQALTPLRLALAADPGSLEVLALFVDACANDADARAFWQHALARAATGPGGTLTLDAASKKHLATDDPRPAQLAVGRAAAVEELVEFARHREKDGASKPEALLVARWARRVALDLARGSPALLAANEEALSPRLGLPDALPSKVVRALELFAGSSIANTRTVEAIEAARILAGLAAQIGFGDDLQGAKPAGVGGLAKSAGELLQKARGQLANADDRPWTVEELRKLDADQAEAFTRAHDSFGRPGVATSPGGLYRIETDCGHATLLGTAETVELHHRRLAGWYGTDPFEGRPGLVRVVSEASGLEAESAPFWWAGGFQGGDTTTIRFSCGGGAPTIEGLGHGLTHELTHRFDGALFPGIPAWLAEGKAVWTGAAFGAASNAKFVEHYASLGTIEAAYVKGYGDPAKLTKLVDGTLDDYRDNYTAGNALYVYLRSRKDAGGRVLFRERLDDFQKKARGPKKGKELFLASFCDGREGRPKTFEEFCADWTPWVAGFYWQARKPWALEFTEDVGGADSPPVLDEPVWVWSKNRAEPRFGQDEAVLAGALFARAEKRADAIAAFVWALAVDGREPAAEDELARLLDAENKQEAAWCLRVEPGLSTGDRKVAPPV
;
A
#
# COMPACT_ATOMS: atom_id res chain seq x y z
N MET A 1 -27.65 21.55 -23.62
CA MET A 1 -27.49 22.19 -22.30
C MET A 1 -27.13 23.66 -22.51
N ASN A 2 -27.84 24.59 -21.87
CA ASN A 2 -27.58 26.02 -21.97
C ASN A 2 -26.21 26.35 -21.37
N SER A 3 -25.35 27.04 -22.14
CA SER A 3 -24.03 27.53 -21.70
C SER A 3 -24.10 28.45 -20.47
N THR A 4 -25.29 28.87 -20.10
CA THR A 4 -25.62 29.69 -18.94
C THR A 4 -25.40 28.96 -17.61
N LEU A 5 -25.69 27.66 -17.50
CA LEU A 5 -25.57 26.92 -16.22
C LEU A 5 -24.08 26.72 -15.82
N ILE A 6 -23.23 26.39 -16.79
CA ILE A 6 -21.77 26.29 -16.63
C ILE A 6 -21.19 27.65 -16.19
N ARG A 7 -21.70 28.77 -16.75
CA ARG A 7 -21.30 30.13 -16.34
C ARG A 7 -21.74 30.49 -14.93
N TRP A 8 -22.89 30.00 -14.46
CA TRP A 8 -23.35 30.21 -13.07
C TRP A 8 -22.55 29.37 -12.06
N CYS A 9 -22.21 28.12 -12.39
CA CYS A 9 -21.32 27.30 -11.55
C CYS A 9 -19.89 27.90 -11.46
N LEU A 10 -19.38 28.47 -12.57
CA LEU A 10 -18.08 29.17 -12.60
C LEU A 10 -18.06 30.44 -11.72
N ALA A 11 -19.18 31.17 -11.64
CA ALA A 11 -19.28 32.36 -10.80
C ALA A 11 -19.34 32.03 -9.29
N LEU A 12 -19.94 30.89 -8.92
CA LEU A 12 -20.07 30.45 -7.52
C LEU A 12 -18.78 29.81 -6.97
N ALA A 13 -17.99 29.13 -7.81
CA ALA A 13 -16.72 28.53 -7.39
C ALA A 13 -15.64 29.58 -7.02
N PHE A 14 -15.72 30.80 -7.57
CA PHE A 14 -14.74 31.87 -7.33
C PHE A 14 -14.92 32.62 -5.99
N VAL A 15 -16.06 32.47 -5.30
CA VAL A 15 -16.38 33.22 -4.07
C VAL A 15 -16.02 32.46 -2.78
N ALA A 16 -15.61 31.19 -2.87
CA ALA A 16 -15.23 30.38 -1.72
C ALA A 16 -13.73 30.51 -1.36
N ARG A 17 -13.28 31.69 -0.92
CA ARG A 17 -11.97 31.86 -0.28
C ARG A 17 -12.07 32.69 1.00
N ALA A 18 -12.13 32.01 2.14
CA ALA A 18 -11.71 32.51 3.45
C ALA A 18 -11.42 31.30 4.37
N GLY A 19 -10.24 31.28 4.98
CA GLY A 19 -9.62 30.07 5.54
C GLY A 19 -10.02 29.64 6.95
N ALA A 20 -9.52 28.47 7.34
CA ALA A 20 -9.21 28.07 8.71
C ALA A 20 -8.16 26.95 8.67
N VAL A 21 -7.25 26.95 9.66
CA VAL A 21 -6.15 25.98 9.85
C VAL A 21 -6.61 24.93 10.88
N ALA A 22 -6.42 23.64 10.60
CA ALA A 22 -6.72 22.55 11.53
C ALA A 22 -5.47 22.06 12.29
N PRO A 23 -5.54 21.82 13.62
CA PRO A 23 -4.59 20.98 14.34
C PRO A 23 -5.12 19.56 14.62
N SER A 24 -4.17 18.62 14.79
CA SER A 24 -4.35 17.16 14.89
C SER A 24 -4.90 16.68 16.24
N ALA A 25 -5.72 15.62 16.20
CA ALA A 25 -6.23 14.91 17.38
C ALA A 25 -5.19 13.95 17.99
N SER A 26 -5.10 13.93 19.32
CA SER A 26 -4.54 12.83 20.11
C SER A 26 -5.60 12.35 21.09
N GLU A 27 -5.75 11.03 21.23
CA GLU A 27 -6.70 10.38 22.14
C GLU A 27 -6.11 10.19 23.55
N ASP A 28 -6.85 10.60 24.59
CA ASP A 28 -6.87 9.97 25.92
C ASP A 28 -8.20 10.35 26.64
N PRO A 29 -8.84 9.46 27.43
CA PRO A 29 -10.24 9.59 27.83
C PRO A 29 -10.41 10.25 29.20
N ALA A 30 -10.62 11.56 29.20
CA ALA A 30 -11.36 12.27 30.24
C ALA A 30 -12.21 13.35 29.58
N VAL A 31 -13.52 13.14 29.55
CA VAL A 31 -14.51 13.99 28.85
C VAL A 31 -14.60 15.37 29.54
N HIS A 32 -13.69 16.27 29.20
CA HIS A 32 -13.94 17.70 29.23
C HIS A 32 -14.52 18.08 27.87
N ARG A 33 -15.83 18.34 27.78
CA ARG A 33 -16.44 18.92 26.57
C ARG A 33 -15.96 20.37 26.45
N PRO A 34 -14.98 20.71 25.58
CA PRO A 34 -14.40 22.05 25.53
C PRO A 34 -15.44 23.09 25.08
N GLY A 35 -16.44 22.67 24.29
CA GLY A 35 -17.47 23.54 23.73
C GLY A 35 -18.39 24.21 24.76
N ALA A 36 -18.77 23.54 25.86
CA ALA A 36 -19.76 24.09 26.79
C ALA A 36 -19.22 25.31 27.59
N ALA A 37 -17.96 25.22 28.03
CA ALA A 37 -17.30 26.33 28.73
C ALA A 37 -17.04 27.51 27.79
N SER A 38 -16.65 27.23 26.54
CA SER A 38 -16.47 28.25 25.49
C SER A 38 -17.78 28.95 25.14
N ILE A 39 -18.88 28.22 24.97
CA ILE A 39 -20.20 28.81 24.72
C ILE A 39 -20.66 29.69 25.89
N ALA A 40 -20.48 29.23 27.14
CA ALA A 40 -20.84 30.01 28.32
C ALA A 40 -20.02 31.32 28.43
N ALA A 41 -18.71 31.26 28.17
CA ALA A 41 -17.83 32.42 28.16
C ALA A 41 -18.24 33.43 27.06
N ALA A 42 -18.57 32.94 25.87
CA ALA A 42 -19.05 33.78 24.77
C ALA A 42 -20.38 34.49 25.11
N LYS A 43 -21.37 33.74 25.63
CA LYS A 43 -22.66 34.30 26.07
C LYS A 43 -22.48 35.39 27.12
N LYS A 44 -21.59 35.18 28.10
CA LYS A 44 -21.27 36.19 29.12
C LYS A 44 -20.66 37.44 28.50
N ALA A 45 -19.67 37.29 27.62
CA ALA A 45 -19.04 38.44 26.94
C ALA A 45 -20.04 39.24 26.10
N ILE A 46 -20.94 38.57 25.37
CA ILE A 46 -22.01 39.23 24.60
C ILE A 46 -22.97 39.98 25.54
N ALA A 47 -23.41 39.36 26.65
CA ALA A 47 -24.29 40.00 27.63
C ALA A 47 -23.67 41.23 28.31
N GLU A 48 -22.34 41.25 28.46
CA GLU A 48 -21.57 42.39 29.00
C GLU A 48 -21.23 43.44 27.92
N GLY A 49 -21.70 43.30 26.67
CA GLY A 49 -21.39 44.19 25.55
C GLY A 49 -19.95 44.07 25.04
N LYS A 50 -19.19 43.06 25.47
CA LYS A 50 -17.79 42.81 25.09
C LYS A 50 -17.72 41.90 23.87
N HIS A 51 -18.34 42.35 22.78
CA HIS A 51 -18.52 41.61 21.54
C HIS A 51 -17.23 41.00 20.96
N GLU A 52 -16.13 41.75 20.91
CA GLU A 52 -14.84 41.26 20.39
C GLU A 52 -14.26 40.12 21.25
N GLN A 53 -14.42 40.18 22.58
CA GLN A 53 -13.94 39.16 23.51
C GLN A 53 -14.71 37.84 23.36
N ALA A 54 -15.90 37.86 22.76
CA ALA A 54 -16.68 36.65 22.49
C ALA A 54 -16.15 35.85 21.29
N LEU A 55 -15.38 36.46 20.37
CA LEU A 55 -14.98 35.80 19.12
C LEU A 55 -14.01 34.63 19.32
N THR A 56 -13.03 34.76 20.21
CA THR A 56 -12.07 33.68 20.51
C THR A 56 -12.74 32.43 21.08
N PRO A 57 -13.58 32.50 22.14
CA PRO A 57 -14.28 31.33 22.63
C PRO A 57 -15.26 30.76 21.59
N LEU A 58 -15.92 31.59 20.76
CA LEU A 58 -16.78 31.10 19.70
C LEU A 58 -16.02 30.33 18.60
N ARG A 59 -14.80 30.77 18.23
CA ARG A 59 -13.94 30.02 17.29
C ARG A 59 -13.56 28.65 17.83
N LEU A 60 -13.26 28.54 19.12
CA LEU A 60 -12.98 27.27 19.78
C LEU A 60 -14.22 26.36 19.81
N ALA A 61 -15.41 26.93 20.09
CA ALA A 61 -16.66 26.18 20.07
C ALA A 61 -17.01 25.69 18.66
N LEU A 62 -16.83 26.51 17.63
CA LEU A 62 -17.08 26.15 16.24
C LEU A 62 -16.08 25.11 15.72
N ALA A 63 -14.83 25.14 16.18
CA ALA A 63 -13.87 24.08 15.86
C ALA A 63 -14.28 22.72 16.46
N ALA A 64 -14.92 22.73 17.63
CA ALA A 64 -15.41 21.51 18.28
C ALA A 64 -16.72 20.99 17.68
N ASP A 65 -17.60 21.89 17.21
CA ASP A 65 -18.85 21.55 16.52
C ASP A 65 -19.13 22.54 15.37
N PRO A 66 -18.59 22.29 14.16
CA PRO A 66 -18.72 23.19 13.00
C PRO A 66 -20.16 23.38 12.50
N GLY A 67 -21.08 22.48 12.90
CA GLY A 67 -22.49 22.50 12.50
C GLY A 67 -23.42 23.14 13.52
N SER A 68 -22.91 23.59 14.67
CA SER A 68 -23.75 24.09 15.77
C SER A 68 -24.49 25.37 15.40
N LEU A 69 -25.82 25.26 15.27
CA LEU A 69 -26.70 26.40 15.02
C LEU A 69 -26.62 27.43 16.17
N GLU A 70 -26.45 26.97 17.40
CA GLU A 70 -26.30 27.83 18.57
C GLU A 70 -25.02 28.67 18.50
N VAL A 71 -23.88 28.05 18.19
CA VAL A 71 -22.59 28.75 18.07
C VAL A 71 -22.64 29.77 16.92
N LEU A 72 -23.22 29.38 15.78
CA LEU A 72 -23.36 30.27 14.62
C LEU A 72 -24.29 31.46 14.90
N ALA A 73 -25.40 31.26 15.65
CA ALA A 73 -26.26 32.34 16.10
C ALA A 73 -25.51 33.30 17.05
N LEU A 74 -24.69 32.78 17.97
CA LEU A 74 -23.88 33.61 18.85
C LEU A 74 -22.80 34.42 18.11
N PHE A 75 -22.27 33.91 16.99
CA PHE A 75 -21.41 34.70 16.11
C PHE A 75 -22.14 35.87 15.46
N VAL A 76 -23.40 35.70 15.07
CA VAL A 76 -24.23 36.81 14.56
C VAL A 76 -24.38 37.90 15.62
N ASP A 77 -24.59 37.53 16.88
CA ASP A 77 -24.70 38.47 18.00
C ASP A 77 -23.37 39.14 18.37
N ALA A 78 -22.28 38.37 18.36
CA ALA A 78 -20.94 38.89 18.61
C ALA A 78 -20.49 39.89 17.52
N CYS A 79 -21.02 39.77 16.30
CA CYS A 79 -20.72 40.67 15.20
C CYS A 79 -21.77 41.78 15.00
N ALA A 80 -22.66 42.04 15.98
CA ALA A 80 -23.74 43.03 15.83
C ALA A 80 -23.29 44.44 15.39
N ASN A 81 -22.06 44.83 15.74
CA ASN A 81 -21.47 46.15 15.42
C ASN A 81 -20.66 46.18 14.11
N ASP A 82 -20.54 45.06 13.40
CA ASP A 82 -19.84 44.93 12.12
C ASP A 82 -20.80 44.31 11.10
N ALA A 83 -21.34 45.14 10.20
CA ALA A 83 -22.37 44.72 9.25
C ALA A 83 -21.89 43.60 8.31
N ASP A 84 -20.63 43.64 7.87
CA ASP A 84 -20.07 42.65 6.94
C ASP A 84 -19.82 41.32 7.65
N ALA A 85 -19.22 41.36 8.84
CA ALA A 85 -19.02 40.16 9.66
C ALA A 85 -20.35 39.54 10.07
N ARG A 86 -21.34 40.36 10.43
CA ARG A 86 -22.70 39.89 10.75
C ARG A 86 -23.36 39.20 9.56
N ALA A 87 -23.30 39.80 8.38
CA ALA A 87 -23.84 39.22 7.16
C ALA A 87 -23.17 37.87 6.83
N PHE A 88 -21.84 37.79 6.94
CA PHE A 88 -21.09 36.55 6.77
C PHE A 88 -21.60 35.43 7.69
N TRP A 89 -21.79 35.71 8.98
CA TRP A 89 -22.27 34.70 9.94
C TRP A 89 -23.75 34.36 9.76
N GLN A 90 -24.58 35.29 9.28
CA GLN A 90 -25.95 34.99 8.87
C GLN A 90 -26.00 34.01 7.69
N HIS A 91 -25.10 34.17 6.71
CA HIS A 91 -24.93 33.20 5.63
C HIS A 91 -24.48 31.83 6.16
N ALA A 92 -23.52 31.80 7.09
CA ALA A 92 -23.05 30.55 7.69
C ALA A 92 -24.16 29.82 8.49
N LEU A 93 -24.95 30.56 9.28
CA LEU A 93 -26.10 30.05 10.03
C LEU A 93 -27.18 29.49 9.09
N ALA A 94 -27.58 30.26 8.08
CA ALA A 94 -28.58 29.82 7.10
C ALA A 94 -28.12 28.55 6.37
N ARG A 95 -26.84 28.47 6.00
CA ARG A 95 -26.24 27.29 5.37
C ARG A 95 -26.29 26.07 6.30
N ALA A 96 -25.87 26.20 7.55
CA ALA A 96 -25.88 25.09 8.52
C ALA A 96 -27.29 24.56 8.79
N ALA A 97 -28.28 25.45 8.76
CA ALA A 97 -29.69 25.12 8.96
C ALA A 97 -30.39 24.51 7.76
N THR A 98 -29.77 24.55 6.57
CA THR A 98 -30.40 24.06 5.34
C THR A 98 -30.17 22.56 5.18
N GLY A 99 -31.26 21.81 5.05
CA GLY A 99 -31.28 20.40 4.71
C GLY A 99 -31.73 20.14 3.27
N PRO A 100 -32.06 18.87 2.94
CA PRO A 100 -32.58 18.48 1.63
C PRO A 100 -33.83 19.26 1.19
N GLY A 101 -33.99 19.45 -0.11
CA GLY A 101 -35.06 20.22 -0.73
C GLY A 101 -35.01 21.72 -0.43
N GLY A 102 -33.88 22.22 0.12
CA GLY A 102 -33.76 23.60 0.59
C GLY A 102 -34.52 23.86 1.90
N THR A 103 -34.85 22.83 2.67
CA THR A 103 -35.62 23.00 3.92
C THR A 103 -34.75 23.65 4.99
N LEU A 104 -35.11 24.87 5.41
CA LEU A 104 -34.42 25.59 6.48
C LEU A 104 -35.00 25.19 7.84
N THR A 105 -34.23 24.44 8.64
CA THR A 105 -34.64 23.99 9.97
C THR A 105 -33.94 24.83 11.03
N LEU A 106 -34.66 25.81 11.58
CA LEU A 106 -34.21 26.65 12.70
C LEU A 106 -35.25 26.61 13.81
N ASP A 107 -34.79 26.60 15.06
CA ASP A 107 -35.67 26.88 16.19
C ASP A 107 -36.09 28.36 16.22
N ALA A 108 -37.08 28.68 17.05
CA ALA A 108 -37.62 30.03 17.15
C ALA A 108 -36.60 31.06 17.67
N ALA A 109 -35.55 30.63 18.37
CA ALA A 109 -34.49 31.49 18.86
C ALA A 109 -33.54 31.86 17.71
N SER A 110 -32.99 30.87 17.02
CA SER A 110 -32.05 30.99 15.91
C SER A 110 -32.65 31.72 14.70
N LYS A 111 -33.96 31.56 14.46
CA LYS A 111 -34.67 32.25 13.38
C LYS A 111 -34.62 33.77 13.51
N LYS A 112 -34.49 34.32 14.73
CA LYS A 112 -34.38 35.78 14.97
C LYS A 112 -33.06 36.37 14.52
N HIS A 113 -32.03 35.55 14.35
CA HIS A 113 -30.69 35.98 13.93
C HIS A 113 -30.58 36.08 12.40
N LEU A 114 -31.50 35.45 11.65
CA LEU A 114 -31.69 35.75 10.25
C LEU A 114 -32.58 36.99 10.13
N ALA A 115 -32.05 38.05 9.51
CA ALA A 115 -32.76 39.29 9.30
C ALA A 115 -34.05 39.04 8.49
N THR A 116 -35.21 39.49 8.99
CA THR A 116 -36.50 39.33 8.28
C THR A 116 -36.62 40.22 7.05
N ASP A 117 -35.84 41.29 6.99
CA ASP A 117 -35.76 42.28 5.91
C ASP A 117 -34.67 41.98 4.87
N ASP A 118 -33.72 41.09 5.18
CA ASP A 118 -32.72 40.61 4.22
C ASP A 118 -32.90 39.10 3.92
N PRO A 119 -33.56 38.74 2.81
CA PRO A 119 -33.78 37.34 2.47
C PRO A 119 -32.54 36.66 1.88
N ARG A 120 -31.46 37.38 1.58
CA ARG A 120 -30.30 36.86 0.82
C ARG A 120 -29.61 35.69 1.51
N PRO A 121 -29.39 35.66 2.85
CA PRO A 121 -28.78 34.50 3.50
C PRO A 121 -29.58 33.21 3.31
N ALA A 122 -30.90 33.27 3.51
CA ALA A 122 -31.78 32.11 3.32
C ALA A 122 -31.88 31.72 1.85
N GLN A 123 -32.07 32.68 0.94
CA GLN A 123 -32.14 32.42 -0.51
C GLN A 123 -30.87 31.78 -1.05
N LEU A 124 -29.68 32.25 -0.63
CA LEU A 124 -28.42 31.65 -1.04
C LEU A 124 -28.26 30.23 -0.50
N ALA A 125 -28.65 29.97 0.74
CA ALA A 125 -28.57 28.64 1.33
C ALA A 125 -29.51 27.64 0.63
N VAL A 126 -30.75 28.05 0.32
CA VAL A 126 -31.70 27.28 -0.50
C VAL A 126 -31.16 27.03 -1.90
N GLY A 127 -30.61 28.07 -2.56
CA GLY A 127 -30.01 27.95 -3.89
C GLY A 127 -28.82 26.99 -3.92
N ARG A 128 -27.99 26.97 -2.86
CA ARG A 128 -26.90 25.98 -2.72
C ARG A 128 -27.44 24.56 -2.61
N ALA A 129 -28.48 24.33 -1.81
CA ALA A 129 -29.09 23.00 -1.69
C ALA A 129 -29.66 22.52 -3.04
N ALA A 130 -30.37 23.38 -3.77
CA ALA A 130 -30.88 23.06 -5.11
C ALA A 130 -29.74 22.74 -6.09
N ALA A 131 -28.64 23.51 -6.06
CA ALA A 131 -27.47 23.24 -6.90
C ALA A 131 -26.79 21.91 -6.56
N VAL A 132 -26.75 21.53 -5.28
CA VAL A 132 -26.22 20.22 -4.84
C VAL A 132 -27.07 19.09 -5.43
N GLU A 133 -28.40 19.19 -5.34
CA GLU A 133 -29.31 18.19 -5.90
C GLU A 133 -29.17 18.07 -7.42
N GLU A 134 -29.09 19.19 -8.13
CA GLU A 134 -28.90 19.20 -9.59
C GLU A 134 -27.56 18.57 -9.99
N LEU A 135 -26.47 18.88 -9.27
CA LEU A 135 -25.16 18.29 -9.54
C LEU A 135 -25.10 16.79 -9.22
N VAL A 136 -25.79 16.34 -8.16
CA VAL A 136 -25.93 14.92 -7.84
C VAL A 136 -26.68 14.17 -8.93
N GLU A 137 -27.81 14.70 -9.40
CA GLU A 137 -28.57 14.10 -10.50
C GLU A 137 -27.79 14.11 -11.82
N PHE A 138 -27.08 15.21 -12.11
CA PHE A 138 -26.19 15.30 -13.25
C PHE A 138 -25.07 14.25 -13.18
N ALA A 139 -24.43 14.07 -12.03
CA ALA A 139 -23.41 13.04 -11.85
C ALA A 139 -23.97 11.64 -12.08
N ARG A 140 -25.14 11.32 -11.50
CA ARG A 140 -25.84 10.03 -11.72
C ARG A 140 -26.14 9.77 -13.18
N HIS A 141 -26.53 10.81 -13.93
CA HIS A 141 -26.77 10.67 -15.36
C HIS A 141 -25.48 10.35 -16.13
N ARG A 142 -24.38 11.05 -15.83
CA ARG A 142 -23.07 10.79 -16.46
C ARG A 142 -22.51 9.41 -16.10
N GLU A 143 -22.77 8.90 -14.90
CA GLU A 143 -22.35 7.56 -14.46
C GLU A 143 -23.01 6.44 -15.26
N LYS A 144 -24.29 6.60 -15.63
CA LYS A 144 -25.00 5.63 -16.49
C LYS A 144 -24.32 5.44 -17.84
N ASP A 145 -23.70 6.50 -18.36
CA ASP A 145 -22.95 6.44 -19.62
C ASP A 145 -21.57 5.79 -19.47
N GLY A 146 -21.02 5.78 -18.25
CA GLY A 146 -19.62 5.42 -17.93
C GLY A 146 -19.18 4.05 -18.42
N ALA A 147 -20.09 3.08 -18.47
CA ALA A 147 -19.78 1.74 -18.99
C ALA A 147 -19.44 1.77 -20.49
N SER A 148 -20.04 2.69 -21.25
CA SER A 148 -19.82 2.86 -22.70
C SER A 148 -18.85 4.00 -23.03
N LYS A 149 -18.78 5.01 -22.16
CA LYS A 149 -17.99 6.24 -22.30
C LYS A 149 -17.25 6.50 -20.98
N PRO A 150 -16.10 5.86 -20.75
CA PRO A 150 -15.39 5.97 -19.46
C PRO A 150 -15.08 7.42 -19.06
N GLU A 151 -14.85 8.31 -20.04
CA GLU A 151 -14.62 9.74 -19.79
C GLU A 151 -15.79 10.45 -19.08
N ALA A 152 -17.02 9.94 -19.21
CA ALA A 152 -18.18 10.51 -18.54
C ALA A 152 -18.07 10.40 -17.01
N LEU A 153 -17.33 9.40 -16.50
CA LEU A 153 -17.08 9.22 -15.08
C LEU A 153 -16.22 10.35 -14.50
N LEU A 154 -15.33 10.95 -15.30
CA LEU A 154 -14.54 12.12 -14.88
C LEU A 154 -15.41 13.35 -14.67
N VAL A 155 -16.39 13.55 -15.55
CA VAL A 155 -17.37 14.64 -15.45
C VAL A 155 -18.28 14.41 -14.23
N ALA A 156 -18.72 13.16 -14.00
CA ALA A 156 -19.52 12.81 -12.84
C ALA A 156 -18.78 13.07 -11.52
N ARG A 157 -17.52 12.63 -11.44
CA ARG A 157 -16.65 12.88 -10.28
C ARG A 157 -16.45 14.36 -10.01
N TRP A 158 -16.16 15.14 -11.04
CA TRP A 158 -16.05 16.60 -10.90
C TRP A 158 -17.35 17.20 -10.34
N ALA A 159 -18.51 16.80 -10.88
CA ALA A 159 -19.80 17.29 -10.41
C ALA A 159 -20.08 16.92 -8.95
N ARG A 160 -19.77 15.68 -8.53
CA ARG A 160 -19.85 15.26 -7.12
C ARG A 160 -18.93 16.07 -6.23
N ARG A 161 -17.71 16.37 -6.68
CA ARG A 161 -16.76 17.19 -5.91
C ARG A 161 -17.28 18.61 -5.72
N VAL A 162 -17.80 19.24 -6.78
CA VAL A 162 -18.41 20.56 -6.69
C VAL A 162 -19.63 20.54 -5.77
N ALA A 163 -20.49 19.51 -5.87
CA ALA A 163 -21.63 19.33 -4.98
C ALA A 163 -21.19 19.20 -3.51
N LEU A 164 -20.14 18.42 -3.24
CA LEU A 164 -19.56 18.27 -1.91
C LEU A 164 -19.06 19.62 -1.38
N ASP A 165 -18.31 20.38 -2.19
CA ASP A 165 -17.80 21.70 -1.82
C ASP A 165 -18.94 22.71 -1.57
N LEU A 166 -20.05 22.61 -2.30
CA LEU A 166 -21.26 23.41 -2.07
C LEU A 166 -22.02 23.00 -0.80
N ALA A 167 -22.08 21.70 -0.49
CA ALA A 167 -22.72 21.15 0.69
C ALA A 167 -21.91 21.35 1.99
N ARG A 168 -20.61 21.68 1.88
CA ARG A 168 -19.77 21.99 3.05
C ARG A 168 -20.38 23.10 3.90
N GLY A 169 -20.51 22.81 5.19
CA GLY A 169 -21.14 23.69 6.18
C GLY A 169 -22.66 23.53 6.27
N SER A 170 -23.25 22.51 5.65
CA SER A 170 -24.66 22.08 5.81
C SER A 170 -24.72 20.62 6.29
N PRO A 171 -24.65 20.35 7.60
CA PRO A 171 -24.60 18.98 8.14
C PRO A 171 -25.75 18.09 7.67
N ALA A 172 -26.98 18.62 7.67
CA ALA A 172 -28.17 17.88 7.23
C ALA A 172 -28.13 17.52 5.73
N LEU A 173 -27.59 18.41 4.90
CA LEU A 173 -27.45 18.17 3.46
C LEU A 173 -26.35 17.13 3.16
N LEU A 174 -25.24 17.18 3.89
CA LEU A 174 -24.16 16.20 3.81
C LEU A 174 -24.65 14.81 4.22
N ALA A 175 -25.30 14.69 5.38
CA ALA A 175 -25.81 13.42 5.89
C ALA A 175 -26.84 12.77 4.96
N ALA A 176 -27.75 13.58 4.38
CA ALA A 176 -28.76 13.06 3.46
C ALA A 176 -28.20 12.61 2.10
N ASN A 177 -27.00 13.04 1.73
CA ASN A 177 -26.38 12.76 0.44
C ASN A 177 -25.01 12.10 0.57
N GLU A 178 -24.70 11.47 1.71
CA GLU A 178 -23.35 10.97 2.02
C GLU A 178 -22.77 10.10 0.89
N GLU A 179 -23.52 9.10 0.44
CA GLU A 179 -23.12 8.23 -0.68
C GLU A 179 -23.05 8.98 -2.02
N ALA A 180 -23.99 9.90 -2.26
CA ALA A 180 -24.08 10.68 -3.50
C ALA A 180 -22.98 11.75 -3.62
N LEU A 181 -22.43 12.21 -2.50
CA LEU A 181 -21.34 13.19 -2.43
C LEU A 181 -19.97 12.56 -2.25
N SER A 182 -19.89 11.23 -2.21
CA SER A 182 -18.62 10.53 -2.13
C SER A 182 -17.69 10.98 -3.27
N PRO A 183 -16.47 11.45 -2.96
CA PRO A 183 -15.50 11.88 -3.97
C PRO A 183 -14.81 10.68 -4.64
N ARG A 184 -15.15 9.44 -4.24
CA ARG A 184 -14.62 8.23 -4.87
C ARG A 184 -15.19 8.09 -6.28
N LEU A 185 -14.33 7.78 -7.23
CA LEU A 185 -14.73 7.48 -8.59
C LEU A 185 -15.40 6.09 -8.61
N GLY A 186 -16.71 6.06 -8.73
CA GLY A 186 -17.45 4.80 -8.90
C GLY A 186 -17.16 4.21 -10.28
N LEU A 187 -16.79 2.93 -10.32
CA LEU A 187 -16.57 2.21 -11.57
C LEU A 187 -17.76 1.30 -11.89
N PRO A 188 -18.25 1.30 -13.14
CA PRO A 188 -19.14 0.24 -13.61
C PRO A 188 -18.40 -1.11 -13.62
N ASP A 189 -19.05 -2.17 -13.12
CA ASP A 189 -18.45 -3.53 -13.05
C ASP A 189 -17.88 -4.02 -14.38
N ALA A 190 -18.47 -3.59 -15.50
CA ALA A 190 -18.04 -3.98 -16.83
C ALA A 190 -16.73 -3.31 -17.31
N LEU A 191 -16.31 -2.20 -16.71
CA LEU A 191 -15.15 -1.44 -17.19
C LEU A 191 -13.83 -2.21 -17.01
N PRO A 192 -13.49 -2.74 -15.82
CA PRO A 192 -12.29 -3.58 -15.65
C PRO A 192 -12.27 -4.77 -16.60
N SER A 193 -13.40 -5.48 -16.76
CA SER A 193 -13.52 -6.64 -17.66
C SER A 193 -13.24 -6.27 -19.12
N LYS A 194 -13.67 -5.09 -19.57
CA LYS A 194 -13.38 -4.58 -20.92
C LYS A 194 -11.90 -4.31 -21.12
N VAL A 195 -11.24 -3.68 -20.15
CA VAL A 195 -9.79 -3.41 -20.20
C VAL A 195 -8.99 -4.72 -20.20
N VAL A 196 -9.34 -5.66 -19.34
CA VAL A 196 -8.74 -7.02 -19.33
C VAL A 196 -8.89 -7.69 -20.69
N ARG A 197 -10.08 -7.65 -21.27
CA ARG A 197 -10.32 -8.25 -22.60
C ARG A 197 -9.51 -7.56 -23.70
N ALA A 198 -9.40 -6.23 -23.65
CA ALA A 198 -8.57 -5.48 -24.58
C ALA A 198 -7.09 -5.86 -24.46
N LEU A 199 -6.59 -6.08 -23.24
CA LEU A 199 -5.21 -6.54 -22.99
C LEU A 199 -4.98 -7.94 -23.57
N GLU A 200 -5.91 -8.89 -23.38
CA GLU A 200 -5.78 -10.24 -23.97
C GLU A 200 -5.70 -10.19 -25.50
N LEU A 201 -6.58 -9.41 -26.14
CA LEU A 201 -6.60 -9.23 -27.59
C LEU A 201 -5.33 -8.53 -28.08
N PHE A 202 -4.86 -7.54 -27.33
CA PHE A 202 -3.63 -6.82 -27.63
C PHE A 202 -2.41 -7.74 -27.54
N ALA A 203 -2.28 -8.51 -26.45
CA ALA A 203 -1.19 -9.48 -26.26
C ALA A 203 -1.19 -10.52 -27.39
N GLY A 204 -2.34 -11.13 -27.68
CA GLY A 204 -2.46 -12.12 -28.76
C GLY A 204 -2.10 -11.56 -30.14
N SER A 205 -2.55 -10.33 -30.43
CA SER A 205 -2.20 -9.62 -31.67
C SER A 205 -0.71 -9.29 -31.72
N SER A 206 -0.11 -8.84 -30.61
CA SER A 206 1.32 -8.54 -30.53
C SER A 206 2.17 -9.78 -30.79
N ILE A 207 1.82 -10.93 -30.21
CA ILE A 207 2.47 -12.23 -30.49
C ILE A 207 2.39 -12.58 -31.98
N ALA A 208 1.20 -12.44 -32.58
CA ALA A 208 0.97 -12.78 -33.99
C ALA A 208 1.77 -11.88 -34.95
N ASN A 209 2.10 -10.65 -34.53
CA ASN A 209 2.87 -9.68 -35.30
C ASN A 209 4.34 -9.56 -34.85
N THR A 210 4.83 -10.49 -34.03
CA THR A 210 6.23 -10.51 -33.53
C THR A 210 6.61 -9.23 -32.76
N ARG A 211 5.63 -8.55 -32.18
CA ARG A 211 5.82 -7.44 -31.24
C ARG A 211 5.99 -7.99 -29.83
N THR A 212 7.10 -8.72 -29.65
CA THR A 212 7.31 -9.60 -28.49
C THR A 212 7.40 -8.82 -27.18
N VAL A 213 8.02 -7.63 -27.19
CA VAL A 213 8.16 -6.76 -26.01
C VAL A 213 6.77 -6.37 -25.50
N GLU A 214 5.92 -5.82 -26.36
CA GLU A 214 4.57 -5.39 -26.00
C GLU A 214 3.66 -6.57 -25.62
N ALA A 215 3.89 -7.76 -26.20
CA ALA A 215 3.20 -8.97 -25.80
C ALA A 215 3.57 -9.41 -24.37
N ILE A 216 4.85 -9.33 -24.00
CA ILE A 216 5.32 -9.63 -22.64
C ILE A 216 4.73 -8.62 -21.65
N GLU A 217 4.82 -7.32 -21.94
CA GLU A 217 4.26 -6.27 -21.08
C GLU A 217 2.77 -6.50 -20.82
N ALA A 218 1.98 -6.69 -21.88
CA ALA A 218 0.54 -6.96 -21.75
C ALA A 218 0.24 -8.21 -20.92
N ALA A 219 0.99 -9.29 -21.15
CA ALA A 219 0.77 -10.55 -20.47
C ALA A 219 1.23 -10.52 -19.00
N ARG A 220 2.24 -9.71 -18.66
CA ARG A 220 2.64 -9.43 -17.27
C ARG A 220 1.56 -8.65 -16.51
N ILE A 221 0.96 -7.65 -17.14
CA ILE A 221 -0.17 -6.91 -16.54
C ILE A 221 -1.33 -7.86 -16.24
N LEU A 222 -1.67 -8.74 -17.20
CA LEU A 222 -2.70 -9.77 -16.99
C LEU A 222 -2.33 -10.75 -15.86
N ALA A 223 -1.04 -11.08 -15.69
CA ALA A 223 -0.58 -11.92 -14.60
C ALA A 223 -0.66 -11.21 -13.24
N GLY A 224 -0.36 -9.92 -13.18
CA GLY A 224 -0.51 -9.11 -11.96
C GLY A 224 -1.96 -9.01 -11.52
N LEU A 225 -2.87 -8.73 -12.47
CA LEU A 225 -4.31 -8.79 -12.22
C LEU A 225 -4.77 -10.17 -11.76
N ALA A 226 -4.19 -11.25 -12.30
CA ALA A 226 -4.49 -12.61 -11.85
C ALA A 226 -4.02 -12.88 -10.42
N ALA A 227 -2.83 -12.38 -10.04
CA ALA A 227 -2.31 -12.48 -8.68
C ALA A 227 -3.20 -11.73 -7.68
N GLN A 228 -3.67 -10.53 -8.04
CA GLN A 228 -4.60 -9.75 -7.21
C GLN A 228 -5.89 -10.51 -6.89
N ILE A 229 -6.46 -11.24 -7.87
CA ILE A 229 -7.62 -12.12 -7.64
C ILE A 229 -7.28 -13.24 -6.64
N GLY A 230 -6.04 -13.72 -6.65
CA GLY A 230 -5.53 -14.75 -5.77
C GLY A 230 -5.41 -14.34 -4.30
N PHE A 231 -5.41 -13.03 -3.99
CA PHE A 231 -5.35 -12.54 -2.60
C PHE A 231 -6.63 -12.81 -1.80
N GLY A 232 -7.73 -13.19 -2.45
CA GLY A 232 -8.95 -13.62 -1.77
C GLY A 232 -9.57 -12.52 -0.91
N ASP A 233 -9.72 -12.79 0.38
CA ASP A 233 -10.37 -11.87 1.35
C ASP A 233 -9.54 -10.61 1.63
N ASP A 234 -8.25 -10.61 1.27
CA ASP A 234 -7.38 -9.43 1.37
C ASP A 234 -7.59 -8.43 0.21
N LEU A 235 -8.37 -8.78 -0.82
CA LEU A 235 -8.66 -7.87 -1.94
C LEU A 235 -9.85 -6.96 -1.61
N GLN A 236 -9.64 -5.65 -1.60
CA GLN A 236 -10.66 -4.67 -1.28
C GLN A 236 -11.68 -4.50 -2.43
N GLY A 237 -12.96 -4.42 -2.06
CA GLY A 237 -14.08 -4.16 -2.97
C GLY A 237 -14.75 -5.42 -3.50
N ALA A 238 -15.65 -5.24 -4.46
CA ALA A 238 -16.35 -6.37 -5.06
C ALA A 238 -15.40 -7.20 -5.93
N LYS A 239 -15.53 -8.52 -5.87
CA LYS A 239 -14.78 -9.42 -6.75
C LYS A 239 -15.10 -9.10 -8.21
N PRO A 240 -14.10 -8.89 -9.07
CA PRO A 240 -14.34 -8.61 -10.49
C PRO A 240 -15.10 -9.75 -11.18
N ALA A 241 -16.11 -9.39 -11.97
CA ALA A 241 -16.81 -10.33 -12.84
C ALA A 241 -16.01 -10.63 -14.11
N GLY A 242 -16.27 -11.78 -14.74
CA GLY A 242 -15.75 -12.08 -16.08
C GLY A 242 -14.24 -12.36 -16.20
N VAL A 243 -13.51 -12.42 -15.09
CA VAL A 243 -12.05 -12.69 -15.06
C VAL A 243 -11.70 -14.15 -14.73
N GLY A 244 -12.69 -15.05 -14.87
CA GLY A 244 -12.48 -16.49 -14.68
C GLY A 244 -11.50 -17.04 -15.73
N GLY A 245 -10.40 -17.64 -15.28
CA GLY A 245 -9.36 -18.19 -16.16
C GLY A 245 -8.25 -17.20 -16.54
N LEU A 246 -8.25 -15.98 -15.99
CA LEU A 246 -7.24 -14.96 -16.27
C LEU A 246 -5.80 -15.45 -16.02
N ALA A 247 -5.55 -16.14 -14.91
CA ALA A 247 -4.23 -16.71 -14.60
C ALA A 247 -3.71 -17.66 -15.70
N LYS A 248 -4.61 -18.51 -16.24
CA LYS A 248 -4.27 -19.43 -17.32
C LYS A 248 -3.98 -18.67 -18.62
N SER A 249 -4.84 -17.71 -18.98
CA SER A 249 -4.68 -16.86 -20.17
C SER A 249 -3.37 -16.10 -20.14
N ALA A 250 -3.07 -15.43 -19.01
CA ALA A 250 -1.82 -14.70 -18.78
C ALA A 250 -0.60 -15.63 -18.90
N GLY A 251 -0.63 -16.80 -18.24
CA GLY A 251 0.44 -17.78 -18.30
C GLY A 251 0.72 -18.30 -19.72
N GLU A 252 -0.32 -18.63 -20.48
CA GLU A 252 -0.19 -19.08 -21.88
C GLU A 252 0.38 -17.98 -22.79
N LEU A 253 -0.05 -16.72 -22.61
CA LEU A 253 0.46 -15.57 -23.37
C LEU A 253 1.93 -15.29 -23.02
N LEU A 254 2.27 -15.25 -21.73
CA LEU A 254 3.64 -15.07 -21.26
C LEU A 254 4.57 -16.17 -21.78
N GLN A 255 4.14 -17.43 -21.70
CA GLN A 255 4.94 -18.55 -22.19
C GLN A 255 5.22 -18.43 -23.69
N LYS A 256 4.20 -18.09 -24.50
CA LYS A 256 4.37 -17.90 -25.95
C LYS A 256 5.29 -16.72 -26.27
N ALA A 257 5.08 -15.57 -25.62
CA ALA A 257 5.88 -14.38 -25.87
C ALA A 257 7.34 -14.56 -25.42
N ARG A 258 7.59 -15.13 -24.22
CA ARG A 258 8.95 -15.49 -23.77
C ARG A 258 9.60 -16.52 -24.68
N GLY A 259 8.83 -17.48 -25.22
CA GLY A 259 9.31 -18.43 -26.21
C GLY A 259 9.77 -17.76 -27.52
N GLN A 260 9.09 -16.71 -27.98
CA GLN A 260 9.53 -15.90 -29.12
C GLN A 260 10.79 -15.10 -28.79
N LEU A 261 10.87 -14.52 -27.59
CA LEU A 261 12.04 -13.75 -27.15
C LEU A 261 13.29 -14.63 -27.01
N ALA A 262 13.17 -15.85 -26.48
CA ALA A 262 14.29 -16.76 -26.33
C ALA A 262 14.93 -17.19 -27.67
N ASN A 263 14.21 -17.04 -28.79
CA ASN A 263 14.74 -17.28 -30.14
C ASN A 263 15.46 -16.05 -30.72
N ALA A 264 15.31 -14.88 -30.10
CA ALA A 264 16.11 -13.70 -30.40
C ALA A 264 17.39 -13.81 -29.55
N ASP A 265 18.52 -14.04 -30.23
CA ASP A 265 19.78 -14.52 -29.66
C ASP A 265 20.55 -13.44 -28.85
N ASP A 266 19.94 -12.90 -27.79
CA ASP A 266 20.57 -11.97 -26.86
C ASP A 266 21.21 -12.75 -25.71
N ARG A 267 22.53 -12.97 -25.81
CA ARG A 267 23.29 -13.58 -24.70
C ARG A 267 23.20 -12.69 -23.45
N PRO A 268 23.15 -13.28 -22.24
CA PRO A 268 23.30 -12.54 -21.00
C PRO A 268 24.62 -11.77 -20.93
N TRP A 269 24.60 -10.64 -20.22
CA TRP A 269 25.80 -9.88 -19.87
C TRP A 269 26.60 -10.60 -18.79
N THR A 270 27.93 -10.46 -18.83
CA THR A 270 28.78 -10.85 -17.70
C THR A 270 29.04 -9.67 -16.76
N VAL A 271 29.42 -9.96 -15.52
CA VAL A 271 29.84 -8.94 -14.55
C VAL A 271 30.98 -8.07 -15.09
N GLU A 272 31.95 -8.67 -15.78
CA GLU A 272 33.08 -7.94 -16.37
C GLU A 272 32.65 -6.98 -17.48
N GLU A 273 31.59 -7.29 -18.22
CA GLU A 273 31.07 -6.42 -19.26
C GLU A 273 30.29 -5.25 -18.67
N LEU A 274 29.43 -5.52 -17.68
CA LEU A 274 28.67 -4.50 -16.98
C LEU A 274 29.59 -3.50 -16.26
N ARG A 275 30.70 -3.95 -15.67
CA ARG A 275 31.72 -3.08 -15.03
C ARG A 275 32.45 -2.15 -15.98
N LYS A 276 32.49 -2.48 -17.28
CA LYS A 276 33.19 -1.67 -18.29
C LYS A 276 32.35 -0.53 -18.81
N LEU A 277 31.05 -0.53 -18.55
CA LEU A 277 30.18 0.58 -18.94
C LEU A 277 30.54 1.81 -18.13
N ASP A 278 30.81 2.92 -18.82
CA ASP A 278 30.91 4.22 -18.17
C ASP A 278 29.53 4.74 -17.72
N ALA A 279 29.48 5.92 -17.09
CA ALA A 279 28.24 6.46 -16.55
C ALA A 279 27.16 6.71 -17.62
N ASP A 280 27.54 7.21 -18.80
CA ASP A 280 26.59 7.49 -19.89
C ASP A 280 26.09 6.18 -20.52
N GLN A 281 26.96 5.19 -20.67
CA GLN A 281 26.61 3.86 -21.13
C GLN A 281 25.72 3.11 -20.15
N ALA A 282 25.97 3.25 -18.84
CA ALA A 282 25.14 2.66 -17.79
C ALA A 282 23.74 3.28 -17.77
N GLU A 283 23.62 4.60 -17.91
CA GLU A 283 22.30 5.26 -18.03
C GLU A 283 21.58 4.83 -19.31
N ALA A 284 22.28 4.78 -20.45
CA ALA A 284 21.71 4.30 -21.71
C ALA A 284 21.25 2.84 -21.61
N PHE A 285 21.99 1.99 -20.89
CA PHE A 285 21.59 0.64 -20.57
C PHE A 285 20.30 0.63 -19.75
N THR A 286 20.24 1.40 -18.66
CA THR A 286 19.05 1.49 -17.81
C THR A 286 17.81 1.86 -18.63
N ARG A 287 17.88 2.88 -19.50
CA ARG A 287 16.76 3.28 -20.37
C ARG A 287 16.38 2.25 -21.44
N ALA A 288 17.32 1.40 -21.84
CA ALA A 288 17.03 0.32 -22.79
C ALA A 288 16.39 -0.91 -22.11
N HIS A 289 16.49 -0.99 -20.78
CA HIS A 289 16.18 -2.18 -19.99
C HIS A 289 15.27 -1.92 -18.78
N ASP A 290 14.57 -0.78 -18.75
CA ASP A 290 13.66 -0.35 -17.67
C ASP A 290 12.26 -1.00 -17.75
N SER A 291 12.13 -2.10 -18.50
CA SER A 291 10.90 -2.88 -18.58
C SER A 291 11.22 -4.37 -18.70
N PHE A 292 10.39 -5.24 -18.14
CA PHE A 292 10.50 -6.69 -18.38
C PHE A 292 10.01 -7.14 -19.76
N GLY A 293 9.50 -6.24 -20.59
CA GLY A 293 9.43 -6.49 -22.02
C GLY A 293 10.83 -6.68 -22.63
N ARG A 294 11.84 -6.02 -22.03
CA ARG A 294 13.26 -6.11 -22.40
C ARG A 294 14.16 -5.98 -21.15
N PRO A 295 14.12 -6.93 -20.21
CA PRO A 295 14.83 -6.77 -18.94
C PRO A 295 16.34 -6.72 -19.15
N GLY A 296 17.05 -6.12 -18.21
CA GLY A 296 18.49 -6.33 -18.07
C GLY A 296 18.74 -7.76 -17.63
N VAL A 297 19.66 -8.46 -18.31
CA VAL A 297 19.93 -9.88 -18.06
C VAL A 297 21.43 -10.10 -17.87
N ALA A 298 21.81 -10.73 -16.77
CA ALA A 298 23.19 -11.10 -16.50
C ALA A 298 23.32 -12.52 -15.94
N THR A 299 24.51 -13.09 -16.01
CA THR A 299 24.91 -14.28 -15.26
C THR A 299 25.85 -13.91 -14.12
N SER A 300 25.68 -14.54 -12.96
CA SER A 300 26.64 -14.43 -11.86
C SER A 300 28.01 -15.01 -12.25
N PRO A 301 29.12 -14.65 -11.55
CA PRO A 301 30.47 -15.03 -11.96
C PRO A 301 30.73 -16.53 -12.17
N GLY A 302 30.19 -17.38 -11.31
CA GLY A 302 30.27 -18.84 -11.42
C GLY A 302 29.15 -19.47 -12.24
N GLY A 303 28.23 -18.67 -12.78
CA GLY A 303 27.06 -19.15 -13.51
C GLY A 303 25.99 -19.84 -12.65
N LEU A 304 26.06 -19.71 -11.31
CA LEU A 304 25.07 -20.30 -10.41
C LEU A 304 23.69 -19.65 -10.51
N TYR A 305 23.64 -18.40 -11.00
CA TYR A 305 22.42 -17.64 -11.16
C TYR A 305 22.36 -16.90 -12.49
N ARG A 306 21.16 -16.88 -13.06
CA ARG A 306 20.72 -15.86 -14.02
C ARG A 306 19.98 -14.76 -13.26
N ILE A 307 20.25 -13.51 -13.59
CA ILE A 307 19.62 -12.35 -12.98
C ILE A 307 18.83 -11.62 -14.08
N GLU A 308 17.57 -11.30 -13.82
CA GLU A 308 16.69 -10.51 -14.68
C GLU A 308 16.14 -9.32 -13.88
N THR A 309 16.19 -8.10 -14.43
CA THR A 309 15.66 -6.93 -13.74
C THR A 309 15.22 -5.81 -14.68
N ASP A 310 14.23 -5.03 -14.25
CA ASP A 310 13.87 -3.73 -14.82
C ASP A 310 14.38 -2.54 -13.99
N CYS A 311 15.19 -2.81 -12.94
CA CYS A 311 15.66 -1.81 -12.00
C CYS A 311 16.90 -1.04 -12.45
N GLY A 312 17.42 -1.29 -13.66
CA GLY A 312 18.59 -0.61 -14.20
C GLY A 312 19.94 -1.32 -13.99
N HIS A 313 21.00 -0.65 -14.47
CA HIS A 313 22.36 -1.18 -14.56
C HIS A 313 22.97 -1.52 -13.20
N ALA A 314 22.97 -0.57 -12.25
CA ALA A 314 23.67 -0.76 -10.98
C ALA A 314 23.01 -1.88 -10.15
N THR A 315 21.69 -1.99 -10.22
CA THR A 315 20.94 -3.11 -9.63
C THR A 315 21.34 -4.45 -10.23
N LEU A 316 21.38 -4.55 -11.56
CA LEU A 316 21.76 -5.78 -12.26
C LEU A 316 23.19 -6.20 -11.89
N LEU A 317 24.13 -5.26 -11.96
CA LEU A 317 25.54 -5.48 -11.63
C LEU A 317 25.70 -5.93 -10.18
N GLY A 318 25.19 -5.14 -9.22
CA GLY A 318 25.36 -5.42 -7.79
C GLY A 318 24.71 -6.75 -7.38
N THR A 319 23.56 -7.10 -7.95
CA THR A 319 22.91 -8.39 -7.69
C THR A 319 23.74 -9.55 -8.25
N ALA A 320 24.19 -9.44 -9.51
CA ALA A 320 24.98 -10.49 -10.15
C ALA A 320 26.32 -10.74 -9.43
N GLU A 321 26.96 -9.68 -8.93
CA GLU A 321 28.20 -9.77 -8.15
C GLU A 321 28.04 -10.45 -6.80
N THR A 322 26.92 -10.21 -6.11
CA THR A 322 26.77 -10.56 -4.70
C THR A 322 25.96 -11.83 -4.46
N VAL A 323 25.06 -12.23 -5.36
CA VAL A 323 24.15 -13.38 -5.15
C VAL A 323 24.88 -14.69 -4.79
N GLU A 324 26.03 -14.96 -5.39
CA GLU A 324 26.82 -16.16 -5.08
C GLU A 324 27.52 -16.08 -3.72
N LEU A 325 27.73 -14.90 -3.15
CA LEU A 325 28.23 -14.74 -1.79
C LEU A 325 27.16 -15.16 -0.77
N HIS A 326 25.91 -14.70 -0.99
CA HIS A 326 24.77 -15.09 -0.17
C HIS A 326 24.50 -16.59 -0.25
N HIS A 327 24.52 -17.16 -1.46
CA HIS A 327 24.40 -18.60 -1.66
C HIS A 327 25.50 -19.37 -0.91
N ARG A 328 26.78 -18.98 -1.05
CA ARG A 328 27.88 -19.70 -0.39
C ARG A 328 27.81 -19.63 1.13
N ARG A 329 27.37 -18.51 1.70
CA ARG A 329 27.10 -18.39 3.14
C ARG A 329 26.05 -19.41 3.59
N LEU A 330 24.95 -19.53 2.84
CA LEU A 330 23.89 -20.49 3.13
C LEU A 330 24.37 -21.93 2.96
N ALA A 331 25.05 -22.26 1.87
CA ALA A 331 25.61 -23.60 1.65
C ALA A 331 26.58 -24.01 2.78
N GLY A 332 27.46 -23.09 3.20
CA GLY A 332 28.36 -23.32 4.33
C GLY A 332 27.62 -23.48 5.66
N TRP A 333 26.50 -22.79 5.85
CA TRP A 333 25.68 -22.87 7.06
C TRP A 333 24.82 -24.14 7.13
N TYR A 334 24.20 -24.54 6.02
CA TYR A 334 23.50 -25.82 5.90
C TYR A 334 24.47 -27.01 5.87
N GLY A 335 25.75 -26.76 5.59
CA GLY A 335 26.79 -27.78 5.45
C GLY A 335 26.75 -28.55 4.13
N THR A 336 25.88 -28.15 3.19
CA THR A 336 25.72 -28.77 1.87
C THR A 336 25.09 -27.79 0.88
N ASP A 337 25.48 -27.91 -0.40
CA ASP A 337 24.85 -27.21 -1.52
C ASP A 337 24.00 -28.22 -2.33
N PRO A 338 22.66 -28.16 -2.28
CA PRO A 338 21.79 -29.07 -3.02
C PRO A 338 21.54 -28.65 -4.48
N PHE A 339 22.24 -27.64 -5.00
CA PHE A 339 21.99 -27.02 -6.31
C PHE A 339 23.12 -27.18 -7.31
N GLU A 340 24.08 -28.08 -7.07
CA GLU A 340 25.15 -28.37 -8.03
C GLU A 340 24.58 -28.73 -9.41
N GLY A 341 24.99 -28.00 -10.45
CA GLY A 341 24.48 -28.15 -11.81
C GLY A 341 23.03 -27.67 -12.03
N ARG A 342 22.43 -26.99 -11.05
CA ARG A 342 21.04 -26.48 -11.11
C ARG A 342 20.98 -24.96 -10.87
N PRO A 343 21.24 -24.16 -11.92
CA PRO A 343 21.23 -22.70 -11.80
C PRO A 343 19.90 -22.16 -11.28
N GLY A 344 19.97 -21.14 -10.42
CA GLY A 344 18.80 -20.39 -9.99
C GLY A 344 18.49 -19.23 -10.91
N LEU A 345 17.28 -18.68 -10.79
CA LEU A 345 16.88 -17.42 -11.41
C LEU A 345 16.59 -16.40 -10.31
N VAL A 346 17.18 -15.21 -10.39
CA VAL A 346 16.82 -14.06 -9.56
C VAL A 346 16.13 -13.03 -10.43
N ARG A 347 14.91 -12.64 -10.04
CA ARG A 347 14.18 -11.50 -10.61
C ARG A 347 14.16 -10.37 -9.61
N VAL A 348 14.67 -9.22 -10.00
CA VAL A 348 14.58 -7.99 -9.20
C VAL A 348 13.60 -7.05 -9.89
N VAL A 349 12.53 -6.71 -9.20
CA VAL A 349 11.48 -5.81 -9.71
C VAL A 349 11.51 -4.49 -8.97
N SER A 350 11.12 -3.41 -9.62
CA SER A 350 11.02 -2.10 -9.00
C SER A 350 9.92 -2.07 -7.94
N GLU A 351 8.71 -2.46 -8.32
CA GLU A 351 7.47 -2.20 -7.57
C GLU A 351 6.65 -3.45 -7.22
N ALA A 352 5.56 -3.24 -6.46
CA ALA A 352 4.65 -4.31 -6.07
C ALA A 352 3.91 -4.95 -7.26
N SER A 353 3.53 -4.16 -8.27
CA SER A 353 2.99 -4.68 -9.55
C SER A 353 3.96 -5.66 -10.23
N GLY A 354 5.27 -5.39 -10.14
CA GLY A 354 6.29 -6.31 -10.63
C GLY A 354 6.27 -7.66 -9.89
N LEU A 355 6.05 -7.66 -8.57
CA LEU A 355 5.89 -8.90 -7.80
C LEU A 355 4.60 -9.63 -8.19
N GLU A 356 3.50 -8.91 -8.35
CA GLU A 356 2.22 -9.45 -8.79
C GLU A 356 2.32 -10.10 -10.17
N ALA A 357 3.00 -9.45 -11.11
CA ALA A 357 3.26 -9.99 -12.45
C ALA A 357 4.06 -11.30 -12.44
N GLU A 358 4.84 -11.55 -11.37
CA GLU A 358 5.54 -12.81 -11.14
C GLU A 358 4.74 -13.79 -10.25
N SER A 359 3.46 -13.50 -9.99
CA SER A 359 2.53 -14.30 -9.19
C SER A 359 2.83 -14.31 -7.68
N ALA A 360 3.12 -13.13 -7.12
CA ALA A 360 3.27 -12.97 -5.68
C ALA A 360 2.11 -13.64 -4.90
N PRO A 361 2.42 -14.40 -3.82
CA PRO A 361 1.39 -15.09 -3.04
C PRO A 361 0.61 -14.14 -2.12
N PHE A 362 1.19 -13.00 -1.76
CA PHE A 362 0.61 -12.01 -0.86
C PHE A 362 0.88 -10.59 -1.37
N TRP A 363 -0.08 -9.68 -1.17
CA TRP A 363 0.04 -8.28 -1.61
C TRP A 363 1.12 -7.49 -0.86
N TRP A 364 1.45 -7.90 0.37
CA TRP A 364 2.42 -7.26 1.27
C TRP A 364 3.83 -7.86 1.14
N ALA A 365 4.03 -8.85 0.28
CA ALA A 365 5.33 -9.51 0.11
C ALA A 365 6.41 -8.50 -0.34
N GLY A 366 7.61 -8.60 0.25
CA GLY A 366 8.81 -7.89 -0.23
C GLY A 366 9.61 -8.70 -1.26
N GLY A 367 9.39 -10.01 -1.27
CA GLY A 367 9.96 -11.00 -2.18
C GLY A 367 9.29 -12.35 -1.93
N PHE A 368 9.59 -13.33 -2.78
CA PHE A 368 9.17 -14.72 -2.58
C PHE A 368 10.07 -15.68 -3.36
N GLN A 369 10.10 -16.93 -2.90
CA GLN A 369 10.77 -18.04 -3.57
C GLN A 369 9.77 -19.01 -4.21
N GLY A 370 9.83 -19.16 -5.54
CA GLY A 370 9.05 -20.14 -6.31
C GLY A 370 9.97 -21.17 -6.98
N GLY A 371 10.15 -22.34 -6.36
CA GLY A 371 11.05 -23.38 -6.90
C GLY A 371 12.50 -22.91 -6.94
N ASP A 372 13.09 -22.77 -8.13
CA ASP A 372 14.44 -22.20 -8.34
C ASP A 372 14.42 -20.71 -8.74
N THR A 373 13.25 -20.05 -8.72
CA THR A 373 13.11 -18.61 -8.99
C THR A 373 12.94 -17.83 -7.69
N THR A 374 13.87 -16.92 -7.42
CA THR A 374 13.78 -15.90 -6.37
C THR A 374 13.27 -14.61 -7.00
N THR A 375 12.20 -14.02 -6.50
CA THR A 375 11.73 -12.70 -6.93
C THR A 375 11.77 -11.73 -5.75
N ILE A 376 12.32 -10.53 -5.94
CA ILE A 376 12.44 -9.54 -4.88
C ILE A 376 12.15 -8.13 -5.40
N ARG A 377 11.49 -7.32 -4.57
CA ARG A 377 11.22 -5.91 -4.86
C ARG A 377 12.33 -5.04 -4.26
N PHE A 378 12.83 -4.07 -5.04
CA PHE A 378 13.95 -3.22 -4.62
C PHE A 378 13.59 -1.76 -4.29
N SER A 379 12.34 -1.33 -4.49
CA SER A 379 11.85 0.03 -4.16
C SER A 379 12.22 0.53 -2.76
N CYS A 380 12.43 1.84 -2.63
CA CYS A 380 12.67 2.57 -1.38
C CYS A 380 11.46 2.59 -0.41
N GLY A 381 11.14 1.47 0.22
CA GLY A 381 10.02 1.36 1.18
C GLY A 381 10.29 1.92 2.59
N GLY A 382 11.54 2.30 2.91
CA GLY A 382 11.94 2.74 4.25
C GLY A 382 13.35 3.34 4.38
N GLY A 383 14.01 3.65 3.25
CA GLY A 383 15.38 4.15 3.18
C GLY A 383 15.88 4.16 1.73
N ALA A 384 17.03 4.78 1.47
CA ALA A 384 17.64 4.74 0.14
C ALA A 384 18.03 3.28 -0.22
N PRO A 385 17.70 2.79 -1.42
CA PRO A 385 17.94 1.40 -1.78
C PRO A 385 19.44 1.14 -1.92
N THR A 386 19.95 0.09 -1.30
CA THR A 386 21.37 -0.30 -1.36
C THR A 386 21.50 -1.76 -1.75
N ILE A 387 22.61 -2.12 -2.42
CA ILE A 387 22.88 -3.52 -2.80
C ILE A 387 23.00 -4.41 -1.54
N GLU A 388 23.57 -3.89 -0.46
CA GLU A 388 23.61 -4.64 0.80
C GLU A 388 22.21 -4.85 1.39
N GLY A 389 21.36 -3.81 1.38
CA GLY A 389 19.94 -3.91 1.76
C GLY A 389 19.18 -4.97 0.97
N LEU A 390 19.37 -4.99 -0.36
CA LEU A 390 18.83 -6.03 -1.24
C LEU A 390 19.36 -7.42 -0.88
N GLY A 391 20.65 -7.52 -0.56
CA GLY A 391 21.33 -8.76 -0.16
C GLY A 391 20.72 -9.44 1.07
N HIS A 392 20.19 -8.66 2.02
CA HIS A 392 19.44 -9.19 3.18
C HIS A 392 18.16 -9.90 2.75
N GLY A 393 17.35 -9.27 1.87
CA GLY A 393 16.15 -9.88 1.32
C GLY A 393 16.46 -11.07 0.41
N LEU A 394 17.51 -10.99 -0.42
CA LEU A 394 17.97 -12.13 -1.23
C LEU A 394 18.37 -13.32 -0.35
N THR A 395 19.07 -13.08 0.76
CA THR A 395 19.44 -14.15 1.69
C THR A 395 18.21 -14.77 2.35
N HIS A 396 17.20 -13.96 2.69
CA HIS A 396 15.91 -14.45 3.20
C HIS A 396 15.24 -15.41 2.20
N GLU A 397 15.06 -14.99 0.95
CA GLU A 397 14.39 -15.82 -0.05
C GLU A 397 15.21 -17.05 -0.47
N LEU A 398 16.54 -16.92 -0.55
CA LEU A 398 17.40 -18.06 -0.80
C LEU A 398 17.35 -19.09 0.33
N THR A 399 17.12 -18.68 1.58
CA THR A 399 16.86 -19.63 2.68
C THR A 399 15.66 -20.51 2.38
N HIS A 400 14.56 -19.95 1.83
CA HIS A 400 13.40 -20.73 1.39
C HIS A 400 13.76 -21.70 0.26
N ARG A 401 14.67 -21.32 -0.65
CA ARG A 401 15.17 -22.21 -1.71
C ARG A 401 15.89 -23.42 -1.11
N PHE A 402 16.82 -23.18 -0.18
CA PHE A 402 17.55 -24.23 0.53
C PHE A 402 16.61 -25.12 1.33
N ASP A 403 15.61 -24.53 2.00
CA ASP A 403 14.61 -25.27 2.75
C ASP A 403 13.73 -26.16 1.91
N GLY A 404 13.23 -25.66 0.79
CA GLY A 404 12.46 -26.45 -0.15
C GLY A 404 13.24 -27.66 -0.68
N ALA A 405 14.56 -27.52 -0.84
CA ALA A 405 15.43 -28.60 -1.32
C ALA A 405 15.81 -29.60 -0.21
N LEU A 406 16.21 -29.12 0.97
CA LEU A 406 16.79 -29.95 2.05
C LEU A 406 15.76 -30.39 3.10
N PHE A 407 14.85 -29.49 3.47
CA PHE A 407 13.82 -29.73 4.50
C PHE A 407 12.39 -29.43 4.03
N PRO A 408 11.97 -29.96 2.88
CA PRO A 408 10.62 -29.77 2.36
C PRO A 408 9.53 -30.18 3.36
N GLY A 409 8.53 -29.32 3.54
CA GLY A 409 7.39 -29.59 4.43
C GLY A 409 7.61 -29.17 5.89
N ILE A 410 8.68 -28.42 6.19
CA ILE A 410 8.78 -27.67 7.46
C ILE A 410 7.59 -26.72 7.63
N PRO A 411 7.15 -26.46 8.87
CA PRO A 411 6.03 -25.55 9.12
C PRO A 411 6.41 -24.09 8.81
N ALA A 412 5.41 -23.29 8.44
CA ALA A 412 5.60 -21.88 8.04
C ALA A 412 6.35 -21.06 9.10
N TRP A 413 6.06 -21.24 10.40
CA TRP A 413 6.76 -20.51 11.46
C TRP A 413 8.27 -20.76 11.45
N LEU A 414 8.71 -21.97 11.08
CA LEU A 414 10.12 -22.31 11.03
C LEU A 414 10.75 -21.81 9.73
N ALA A 415 10.07 -21.97 8.60
CA ALA A 415 10.54 -21.47 7.30
C ALA A 415 10.76 -19.94 7.37
N GLU A 416 9.72 -19.19 7.71
CA GLU A 416 9.79 -17.73 7.80
C GLU A 416 10.70 -17.27 8.95
N GLY A 417 10.57 -17.87 10.14
CA GLY A 417 11.37 -17.48 11.30
C GLY A 417 12.88 -17.62 11.09
N LYS A 418 13.28 -18.71 10.43
CA LYS A 418 14.66 -18.95 10.03
C LYS A 418 15.10 -18.01 8.92
N ALA A 419 14.27 -17.81 7.88
CA ALA A 419 14.57 -16.89 6.80
C ALA A 419 14.77 -15.45 7.29
N VAL A 420 13.94 -14.97 8.23
CA VAL A 420 14.12 -13.68 8.92
C VAL A 420 15.48 -13.63 9.62
N TRP A 421 15.86 -14.69 10.34
CA TRP A 421 17.15 -14.72 11.04
C TRP A 421 18.32 -14.72 10.06
N THR A 422 18.33 -15.59 9.05
CA THR A 422 19.41 -15.65 8.05
C THR A 422 19.50 -14.37 7.23
N GLY A 423 18.36 -13.74 6.94
CA GLY A 423 18.31 -12.47 6.23
C GLY A 423 18.99 -11.35 6.98
N ALA A 424 19.07 -11.40 8.31
CA ALA A 424 19.59 -10.30 9.12
C ALA A 424 20.88 -10.61 9.91
N ALA A 425 21.26 -11.88 10.05
CA ALA A 425 22.41 -12.32 10.86
C ALA A 425 23.80 -12.11 10.19
N PHE A 426 23.98 -11.08 9.36
CA PHE A 426 25.27 -10.74 8.74
C PHE A 426 25.30 -9.25 8.35
N GLY A 427 26.46 -8.61 8.40
CA GLY A 427 26.59 -7.19 8.07
C GLY A 427 26.84 -6.83 6.60
N ALA A 428 27.71 -7.58 5.91
CA ALA A 428 28.10 -7.31 4.53
C ALA A 428 27.99 -8.58 3.68
N ALA A 429 27.71 -8.44 2.38
CA ALA A 429 27.59 -9.56 1.44
C ALA A 429 28.86 -10.42 1.40
N SER A 430 30.04 -9.84 1.66
CA SER A 430 31.32 -10.55 1.73
C SER A 430 31.51 -11.42 2.98
N ASN A 431 30.71 -11.25 4.03
CA ASN A 431 30.84 -12.04 5.25
C ASN A 431 30.51 -13.51 4.98
N ALA A 432 31.47 -14.42 5.12
CA ALA A 432 31.25 -15.83 4.82
C ALA A 432 30.39 -16.58 5.85
N LYS A 433 30.15 -16.00 7.03
CA LYS A 433 29.45 -16.63 8.15
C LYS A 433 28.37 -15.72 8.72
N PHE A 434 27.34 -16.32 9.29
CA PHE A 434 26.37 -15.62 10.11
C PHE A 434 26.93 -15.30 11.51
N VAL A 435 26.41 -14.24 12.12
CA VAL A 435 26.69 -13.85 13.50
C VAL A 435 25.88 -14.74 14.44
N GLU A 436 26.55 -15.70 15.07
CA GLU A 436 25.91 -16.79 15.82
C GLU A 436 24.99 -16.34 16.96
N HIS A 437 25.29 -15.21 17.61
CA HIS A 437 24.50 -14.64 18.71
C HIS A 437 23.56 -13.52 18.25
N TYR A 438 23.29 -13.41 16.95
CA TYR A 438 22.36 -12.42 16.42
C TYR A 438 20.93 -12.70 16.89
N ALA A 439 20.24 -11.65 17.31
CA ALA A 439 18.79 -11.62 17.43
C ALA A 439 18.27 -10.18 17.25
N SER A 440 17.16 -10.01 16.53
CA SER A 440 16.43 -8.73 16.52
C SER A 440 15.63 -8.63 17.82
N LEU A 441 16.09 -7.81 18.75
CA LEU A 441 15.45 -7.64 20.06
C LEU A 441 14.04 -7.07 19.88
N GLY A 442 13.89 -6.11 18.96
CA GLY A 442 12.58 -5.52 18.62
C GLY A 442 11.60 -6.54 18.02
N THR A 443 12.08 -7.48 17.20
CA THR A 443 11.22 -8.54 16.62
C THR A 443 10.75 -9.52 17.71
N ILE A 444 11.63 -9.93 18.62
CA ILE A 444 11.28 -10.83 19.71
C ILE A 444 10.33 -10.15 20.70
N GLU A 445 10.60 -8.89 21.01
CA GLU A 445 9.69 -8.05 21.80
C GLU A 445 8.31 -7.94 21.14
N ALA A 446 8.24 -7.70 19.84
CA ALA A 446 6.98 -7.63 19.11
C ALA A 446 6.19 -8.96 19.19
N ALA A 447 6.87 -10.11 19.20
CA ALA A 447 6.21 -11.40 19.44
C ALA A 447 5.55 -11.45 20.82
N TYR A 448 6.23 -10.97 21.87
CA TYR A 448 5.66 -10.87 23.21
C TYR A 448 4.47 -9.91 23.26
N VAL A 449 4.59 -8.70 22.70
CA VAL A 449 3.52 -7.69 22.66
C VAL A 449 2.29 -8.21 21.90
N LYS A 450 2.50 -8.98 20.83
CA LYS A 450 1.43 -9.68 20.10
C LYS A 450 0.82 -10.84 20.88
N GLY A 451 1.30 -11.17 22.07
CA GLY A 451 0.74 -12.21 22.94
C GLY A 451 1.26 -13.62 22.70
N TYR A 452 2.37 -13.80 21.97
CA TYR A 452 2.94 -15.14 21.73
C TYR A 452 3.61 -15.77 22.97
N GLY A 453 3.67 -15.04 24.09
CA GLY A 453 3.95 -15.63 25.40
C GLY A 453 2.80 -16.50 25.93
N ASP A 454 1.59 -16.38 25.39
CA ASP A 454 0.44 -17.19 25.80
C ASP A 454 0.46 -18.60 25.15
N PRO A 455 0.24 -19.68 25.92
CA PRO A 455 0.25 -21.06 25.39
C PRO A 455 -0.76 -21.34 24.29
N ALA A 456 -1.95 -20.72 24.31
CA ALA A 456 -2.97 -20.94 23.29
C ALA A 456 -2.56 -20.29 21.97
N LYS A 457 -2.01 -19.06 22.02
CA LYS A 457 -1.51 -18.38 20.82
C LYS A 457 -0.27 -19.06 20.24
N LEU A 458 0.65 -19.53 21.09
CA LEU A 458 1.80 -20.33 20.66
C LEU A 458 1.38 -21.66 20.01
N THR A 459 0.32 -22.31 20.52
CA THR A 459 -0.22 -23.52 19.90
C THR A 459 -0.67 -23.25 18.47
N LYS A 460 -1.40 -22.16 18.21
CA LYS A 460 -1.80 -21.77 16.84
C LYS A 460 -0.61 -21.60 15.90
N LEU A 461 0.47 -20.96 16.36
CA LEU A 461 1.71 -20.79 15.59
C LEU A 461 2.31 -22.16 15.22
N VAL A 462 2.47 -23.05 16.21
CA VAL A 462 3.09 -24.36 16.01
C VAL A 462 2.25 -25.27 15.12
N ASP A 463 0.93 -25.20 15.21
CA ASP A 463 0.00 -25.96 14.38
C ASP A 463 -0.20 -25.36 12.98
N GLY A 464 0.24 -24.11 12.74
CA GLY A 464 0.04 -23.43 11.47
C GLY A 464 -1.41 -22.99 11.24
N THR A 465 -2.17 -22.76 12.31
CA THR A 465 -3.59 -22.36 12.29
C THR A 465 -3.76 -20.89 12.67
N LEU A 466 -2.79 -20.06 12.28
CA LEU A 466 -2.80 -18.62 12.51
C LEU A 466 -3.89 -17.93 11.70
N ASP A 467 -4.46 -16.90 12.30
CA ASP A 467 -5.42 -16.01 11.61
C ASP A 467 -4.69 -15.04 10.65
N ASP A 468 -3.46 -14.63 11.00
CA ASP A 468 -2.60 -13.77 10.18
C ASP A 468 -1.27 -14.48 9.86
N TYR A 469 -1.02 -14.75 8.57
CA TYR A 469 0.21 -15.41 8.11
C TYR A 469 1.48 -14.63 8.49
N ARG A 470 1.40 -13.29 8.60
CA ARG A 470 2.55 -12.42 8.90
C ARG A 470 3.16 -12.71 10.28
N ASP A 471 2.41 -13.32 11.18
CA ASP A 471 2.94 -13.70 12.48
C ASP A 471 3.98 -14.83 12.41
N ASN A 472 4.03 -15.60 11.31
CA ASN A 472 5.13 -16.56 11.07
C ASN A 472 6.51 -15.87 11.00
N TYR A 473 6.58 -14.61 10.56
CA TYR A 473 7.83 -13.85 10.51
C TYR A 473 8.26 -13.44 11.92
N THR A 474 7.39 -12.73 12.64
CA THR A 474 7.72 -12.20 13.97
C THR A 474 7.83 -13.29 15.03
N ALA A 475 6.77 -14.06 15.22
CA ALA A 475 6.71 -15.07 16.28
C ALA A 475 7.51 -16.32 15.91
N GLY A 476 7.54 -16.70 14.63
CA GLY A 476 8.39 -17.76 14.14
C GLY A 476 9.87 -17.44 14.31
N ASN A 477 10.30 -16.20 14.05
CA ASN A 477 11.69 -15.78 14.31
C ASN A 477 12.04 -15.87 15.80
N ALA A 478 11.17 -15.38 16.68
CA ALA A 478 11.38 -15.46 18.12
C ALA A 478 11.50 -16.93 18.59
N LEU A 479 10.62 -17.81 18.11
CA LEU A 479 10.66 -19.23 18.44
C LEU A 479 11.91 -19.92 17.90
N TYR A 480 12.30 -19.58 16.67
CA TYR A 480 13.53 -20.09 16.05
C TYR A 480 14.78 -19.67 16.83
N VAL A 481 14.90 -18.39 17.20
CA VAL A 481 16.01 -17.89 18.02
C VAL A 481 16.05 -18.63 19.36
N TYR A 482 14.92 -18.74 20.06
CA TYR A 482 14.83 -19.49 21.32
C TYR A 482 15.30 -20.93 21.18
N LEU A 483 14.81 -21.68 20.19
CA LEU A 483 15.23 -23.07 19.98
C LEU A 483 16.74 -23.17 19.64
N ARG A 484 17.29 -22.18 18.94
CA ARG A 484 18.72 -22.14 18.60
C ARG A 484 19.60 -21.75 19.79
N SER A 485 19.13 -20.93 20.73
CA SER A 485 20.01 -20.26 21.70
C SER A 485 19.68 -20.51 23.17
N ARG A 486 18.50 -21.05 23.52
CA ARG A 486 18.10 -21.26 24.91
C ARG A 486 19.05 -22.23 25.60
N LYS A 487 19.72 -21.71 26.64
CA LYS A 487 20.63 -22.47 27.51
C LYS A 487 19.92 -22.91 28.79
N ASP A 488 20.30 -24.03 29.37
CA ASP A 488 19.94 -24.35 30.76
C ASP A 488 20.78 -23.55 31.78
N ALA A 489 20.56 -23.79 33.08
CA ALA A 489 21.32 -23.15 34.14
C ALA A 489 22.83 -23.50 34.12
N GLY A 490 23.23 -24.59 33.46
CA GLY A 490 24.61 -24.99 33.25
C GLY A 490 25.24 -24.41 31.98
N GLY A 491 24.51 -23.58 31.22
CA GLY A 491 24.99 -22.97 29.98
C GLY A 491 24.87 -23.87 28.74
N ARG A 492 24.30 -25.07 28.86
CA ARG A 492 24.11 -26.00 27.73
C ARG A 492 22.93 -25.55 26.87
N VAL A 493 23.14 -25.48 25.55
CA VAL A 493 22.05 -25.20 24.59
C VAL A 493 21.10 -26.40 24.49
N LEU A 494 19.81 -26.18 24.73
CA LEU A 494 18.82 -27.25 24.93
C LEU A 494 18.28 -27.88 23.63
N PHE A 495 17.96 -27.06 22.63
CA PHE A 495 17.12 -27.49 21.49
C PHE A 495 17.82 -27.48 20.13
N ARG A 496 18.99 -26.85 20.00
CA ARG A 496 19.66 -26.64 18.71
C ARG A 496 19.85 -27.93 17.91
N GLU A 497 20.39 -28.97 18.52
CA GLU A 497 20.60 -30.27 17.85
C GLU A 497 19.26 -30.97 17.52
N ARG A 498 18.21 -30.72 18.31
CA ARG A 498 16.87 -31.27 18.06
C ARG A 498 16.18 -30.57 16.89
N LEU A 499 16.55 -29.32 16.58
CA LEU A 499 16.01 -28.57 15.45
C LEU A 499 16.36 -29.23 14.11
N ASP A 500 17.57 -29.78 13.97
CA ASP A 500 17.98 -30.52 12.77
C ASP A 500 17.17 -31.81 12.58
N ASP A 501 16.95 -32.56 13.67
CA ASP A 501 16.11 -33.75 13.67
C ASP A 501 14.64 -33.42 13.35
N PHE A 502 14.12 -32.32 13.91
CA PHE A 502 12.78 -31.82 13.61
C PHE A 502 12.59 -31.51 12.13
N GLN A 503 13.53 -30.78 11.52
CA GLN A 503 13.49 -30.42 10.10
C GLN A 503 13.48 -31.68 9.20
N LYS A 504 14.34 -32.66 9.50
CA LYS A 504 14.39 -33.93 8.74
C LYS A 504 13.10 -34.75 8.86
N LYS A 505 12.42 -34.67 10.01
CA LYS A 505 11.15 -35.37 10.28
C LYS A 505 9.93 -34.62 9.77
N ALA A 506 10.07 -33.38 9.28
CA ALA A 506 8.95 -32.56 8.87
C ALA A 506 8.12 -33.16 7.72
N ARG A 507 8.70 -34.03 6.87
CA ARG A 507 7.95 -34.79 5.86
C ARG A 507 7.14 -35.97 6.40
N GLY A 508 7.40 -36.37 7.65
CA GLY A 508 6.76 -37.53 8.27
C GLY A 508 5.26 -37.34 8.52
N PRO A 509 4.59 -38.40 9.02
CA PRO A 509 3.15 -38.37 9.28
C PRO A 509 2.76 -37.43 10.43
N LYS A 510 3.67 -37.19 11.38
CA LYS A 510 3.44 -36.26 12.49
C LYS A 510 3.60 -34.82 12.01
N LYS A 511 2.66 -33.95 12.37
CA LYS A 511 2.65 -32.54 11.98
C LYS A 511 2.35 -31.63 13.17
N GLY A 512 2.54 -30.33 12.98
CA GLY A 512 2.21 -29.29 13.96
C GLY A 512 2.75 -29.60 15.35
N LYS A 513 1.88 -29.46 16.35
CA LYS A 513 2.18 -29.69 17.76
C LYS A 513 2.61 -31.13 18.05
N GLU A 514 2.08 -32.12 17.36
CA GLU A 514 2.48 -33.52 17.60
C GLU A 514 3.97 -33.73 17.29
N LEU A 515 4.44 -33.23 16.15
CA LEU A 515 5.86 -33.30 15.79
C LEU A 515 6.71 -32.43 16.72
N PHE A 516 6.21 -31.25 17.07
CA PHE A 516 6.90 -30.33 17.97
C PHE A 516 7.17 -30.97 19.34
N LEU A 517 6.16 -31.58 19.95
CA LEU A 517 6.28 -32.26 21.25
C LEU A 517 7.25 -33.43 21.17
N ALA A 518 7.16 -34.24 20.11
CA ALA A 518 8.06 -35.37 19.93
C ALA A 518 9.54 -34.96 19.77
N SER A 519 9.80 -33.73 19.31
CA SER A 519 11.16 -33.25 19.08
C SER A 519 11.74 -32.45 20.25
N PHE A 520 10.94 -31.59 20.87
CA PHE A 520 11.41 -30.60 21.85
C PHE A 520 10.91 -30.83 23.27
N CYS A 521 9.91 -31.70 23.46
CA CYS A 521 9.31 -32.00 24.77
C CYS A 521 9.49 -33.48 25.15
N ASP A 522 10.74 -33.97 25.15
CA ASP A 522 11.06 -35.39 25.40
C ASP A 522 11.43 -35.70 26.86
N GLY A 523 11.52 -34.68 27.73
CA GLY A 523 11.92 -34.82 29.12
C GLY A 523 13.38 -35.20 29.35
N ARG A 524 14.21 -35.16 28.30
CA ARG A 524 15.62 -35.60 28.36
C ARG A 524 16.52 -34.38 28.35
N GLU A 525 17.67 -34.50 29.01
CA GLU A 525 18.75 -33.52 28.90
C GLU A 525 18.33 -32.09 29.27
N GLY A 526 17.43 -31.95 30.25
CA GLY A 526 16.92 -30.66 30.70
C GLY A 526 15.79 -30.08 29.84
N ARG A 527 15.37 -30.76 28.77
CA ARG A 527 14.22 -30.35 27.96
C ARG A 527 12.89 -30.65 28.69
N PRO A 528 11.84 -29.85 28.42
CA PRO A 528 10.49 -30.08 28.94
C PRO A 528 9.95 -31.48 28.63
N LYS A 529 9.02 -32.00 29.44
CA LYS A 529 8.25 -33.23 29.16
C LYS A 529 6.93 -32.95 28.46
N THR A 530 6.37 -31.76 28.66
CA THR A 530 5.06 -31.37 28.15
C THR A 530 5.11 -30.02 27.48
N PHE A 531 4.04 -29.68 26.76
CA PHE A 531 3.92 -28.35 26.16
C PHE A 531 3.82 -27.26 27.22
N GLU A 532 3.14 -27.55 28.33
CA GLU A 532 2.94 -26.62 29.44
C GLU A 532 4.27 -26.27 30.10
N GLU A 533 5.15 -27.27 30.30
CA GLU A 533 6.51 -27.05 30.79
C GLU A 533 7.35 -26.25 29.78
N PHE A 534 7.19 -26.50 28.48
CA PHE A 534 7.85 -25.69 27.45
C PHE A 534 7.41 -24.22 27.50
N CYS A 535 6.09 -23.98 27.58
CA CYS A 535 5.53 -22.65 27.69
C CYS A 535 5.99 -21.94 28.98
N ALA A 536 6.07 -22.66 30.10
CA ALA A 536 6.54 -22.09 31.37
C ALA A 536 7.98 -21.55 31.29
N ASP A 537 8.83 -22.10 30.41
CA ASP A 537 10.17 -21.57 30.14
C ASP A 537 10.17 -20.50 29.03
N TRP A 538 9.38 -20.70 27.98
CA TRP A 538 9.25 -19.79 26.84
C TRP A 538 8.68 -18.42 27.21
N THR A 539 7.58 -18.37 27.96
CA THR A 539 6.87 -17.13 28.31
C THR A 539 7.79 -16.11 29.00
N PRO A 540 8.51 -16.45 30.10
CA PRO A 540 9.43 -15.51 30.72
C PRO A 540 10.65 -15.20 29.85
N TRP A 541 11.04 -16.08 28.93
CA TRP A 541 12.10 -15.81 27.97
C TRP A 541 11.68 -14.71 26.98
N VAL A 542 10.57 -14.89 26.25
CA VAL A 542 10.14 -13.90 25.24
C VAL A 542 9.79 -12.55 25.90
N ALA A 543 9.18 -12.57 27.10
CA ALA A 543 8.92 -11.38 27.89
C ALA A 543 10.21 -10.65 28.33
N GLY A 544 11.34 -11.37 28.42
CA GLY A 544 12.61 -10.82 28.85
C GLY A 544 13.24 -9.83 27.87
N PHE A 545 12.74 -9.73 26.63
CA PHE A 545 13.19 -8.75 25.64
C PHE A 545 12.45 -7.40 25.74
N TYR A 546 11.31 -7.35 26.43
CA TYR A 546 10.46 -6.16 26.56
C TYR A 546 11.23 -4.96 27.14
N TRP A 547 11.26 -3.82 26.44
CA TRP A 547 12.18 -2.72 26.72
C TRP A 547 12.06 -2.14 28.14
N GLN A 548 10.87 -2.14 28.74
CA GLN A 548 10.65 -1.62 30.11
C GLN A 548 11.13 -2.58 31.21
N ALA A 549 11.27 -3.88 30.89
CA ALA A 549 11.59 -4.93 31.85
C ALA A 549 12.67 -5.89 31.34
N ARG A 550 13.54 -5.39 30.45
CA ARG A 550 14.53 -6.19 29.73
C ARG A 550 15.45 -6.90 30.71
N LYS A 551 15.59 -8.22 30.54
CA LYS A 551 16.38 -9.06 31.43
C LYS A 551 17.87 -8.98 31.06
N PRO A 552 18.80 -9.04 32.04
CA PRO A 552 20.23 -8.93 31.75
C PRO A 552 20.76 -9.97 30.76
N TRP A 553 20.25 -11.21 30.81
CA TRP A 553 20.67 -12.27 29.89
C TRP A 553 20.28 -11.99 28.42
N ALA A 554 19.29 -11.12 28.17
CA ALA A 554 18.92 -10.73 26.81
C ALA A 554 20.02 -9.91 26.12
N LEU A 555 20.96 -9.35 26.90
CA LEU A 555 22.15 -8.64 26.40
C LEU A 555 23.26 -9.59 25.90
N GLU A 556 23.12 -10.91 26.08
CA GLU A 556 24.00 -11.89 25.42
C GLU A 556 23.79 -11.91 23.89
N PHE A 557 22.65 -11.40 23.41
CA PHE A 557 22.34 -11.27 22.00
C PHE A 557 22.79 -9.93 21.44
N THR A 558 23.15 -9.89 20.16
CA THR A 558 23.56 -8.67 19.47
C THR A 558 22.63 -8.36 18.30
N GLU A 559 22.35 -7.07 18.11
CA GLU A 559 21.79 -6.52 16.86
C GLU A 559 22.90 -5.96 15.95
N ASP A 560 24.09 -5.76 16.50
CA ASP A 560 25.28 -5.38 15.73
C ASP A 560 25.84 -6.62 15.02
N VAL A 561 25.75 -6.60 13.69
CA VAL A 561 26.26 -7.65 12.79
C VAL A 561 27.48 -7.17 11.99
N GLY A 562 28.03 -6.00 12.34
CA GLY A 562 28.89 -5.20 11.48
C GLY A 562 28.12 -4.64 10.28
N GLY A 563 28.73 -3.75 9.52
CA GLY A 563 28.14 -3.23 8.29
C GLY A 563 29.19 -2.67 7.36
N ALA A 564 28.94 -2.75 6.06
CA ALA A 564 29.68 -1.98 5.07
C ALA A 564 28.88 -0.72 4.74
N ASP A 565 29.57 0.43 4.62
CA ASP A 565 28.96 1.60 3.99
C ASP A 565 28.61 1.22 2.54
N SER A 566 27.31 1.08 2.26
CA SER A 566 26.82 0.79 0.91
C SER A 566 26.17 2.05 0.36
N PRO A 567 26.71 2.64 -0.73
CA PRO A 567 26.09 3.81 -1.32
C PRO A 567 24.70 3.45 -1.87
N PRO A 568 23.77 4.41 -1.86
CA PRO A 568 22.50 4.25 -2.55
C PRO A 568 22.69 3.90 -4.03
N VAL A 569 21.85 2.99 -4.54
CA VAL A 569 21.69 2.76 -5.96
C VAL A 569 20.91 3.93 -6.54
N LEU A 570 21.44 4.55 -7.61
CA LEU A 570 20.87 5.76 -8.23
C LEU A 570 20.11 5.49 -9.52
N ASP A 571 19.90 4.21 -9.88
CA ASP A 571 19.08 3.85 -11.04
C ASP A 571 17.66 4.39 -10.85
N GLU A 572 17.18 5.26 -11.74
CA GLU A 572 15.88 5.93 -11.57
C GLU A 572 14.69 4.97 -11.30
N PRO A 573 14.59 3.76 -11.93
CA PRO A 573 13.50 2.83 -11.66
C PRO A 573 13.35 2.36 -10.21
N VAL A 574 14.40 2.45 -9.37
CA VAL A 574 14.31 2.07 -7.94
C VAL A 574 13.88 3.22 -7.02
N TRP A 575 13.85 4.45 -7.54
CA TRP A 575 13.44 5.67 -6.84
C TRP A 575 11.96 5.95 -7.05
N VAL A 576 11.15 5.03 -6.54
CA VAL A 576 9.70 5.06 -6.72
C VAL A 576 9.00 5.83 -5.61
N TRP A 577 8.09 6.69 -6.05
CA TRP A 577 7.26 7.54 -5.19
C TRP A 577 5.85 6.98 -5.03
N SER A 578 5.64 5.73 -5.48
CA SER A 578 4.40 5.03 -5.29
C SER A 578 4.11 4.90 -3.80
N LYS A 579 2.82 4.97 -3.46
CA LYS A 579 2.41 4.93 -2.06
C LYS A 579 2.64 3.52 -1.54
N ASN A 580 3.26 3.38 -0.37
CA ASN A 580 3.13 2.15 0.40
C ASN A 580 1.63 1.85 0.53
N ARG A 581 1.19 0.72 -0.05
CA ARG A 581 -0.22 0.36 -0.13
C ARG A 581 -0.61 -0.58 1.01
N ALA A 582 -1.85 -0.42 1.48
CA ALA A 582 -2.55 -1.39 2.31
C ALA A 582 -3.15 -2.50 1.41
N GLU A 583 -4.15 -3.23 1.90
CA GLU A 583 -4.91 -4.20 1.12
C GLU A 583 -5.36 -3.61 -0.23
N PRO A 584 -4.96 -4.21 -1.37
CA PRO A 584 -5.12 -3.56 -2.67
C PRO A 584 -6.56 -3.69 -3.19
N ARG A 585 -6.91 -2.84 -4.17
CA ARG A 585 -8.10 -3.02 -5.01
C ARG A 585 -7.74 -3.71 -6.32
N PHE A 586 -8.71 -4.39 -6.93
CA PHE A 586 -8.51 -4.99 -8.25
C PHE A 586 -8.18 -3.93 -9.31
N GLY A 587 -7.01 -4.06 -9.92
CA GLY A 587 -6.46 -3.12 -10.90
C GLY A 587 -5.45 -2.12 -10.36
N GLN A 588 -5.23 -2.09 -9.04
CA GLN A 588 -4.26 -1.15 -8.46
C GLN A 588 -2.87 -1.40 -9.05
N ASP A 589 -2.18 -0.34 -9.45
CA ASP A 589 -0.93 -0.28 -10.22
C ASP A 589 -1.02 -0.87 -11.65
N GLU A 590 -1.74 -1.98 -11.85
CA GLU A 590 -1.86 -2.65 -13.15
C GLU A 590 -2.68 -1.86 -14.18
N ALA A 591 -3.69 -1.11 -13.74
CA ALA A 591 -4.53 -0.31 -14.63
C ALA A 591 -3.77 0.87 -15.24
N VAL A 592 -2.87 1.52 -14.48
CA VAL A 592 -2.03 2.60 -15.02
C VAL A 592 -1.00 2.05 -16.01
N LEU A 593 -0.42 0.88 -15.73
CA LEU A 593 0.48 0.19 -16.66
C LEU A 593 -0.24 -0.18 -17.97
N ALA A 594 -1.48 -0.66 -17.88
CA ALA A 594 -2.32 -0.92 -19.05
C ALA A 594 -2.61 0.35 -19.86
N GLY A 595 -2.92 1.46 -19.18
CA GLY A 595 -3.15 2.77 -19.79
C GLY A 595 -1.93 3.25 -20.57
N ALA A 596 -0.75 3.20 -19.95
CA ALA A 596 0.51 3.59 -20.58
C ALA A 596 0.85 2.70 -21.79
N LEU A 597 0.68 1.39 -21.68
CA LEU A 597 0.90 0.45 -22.79
C LEU A 597 -0.02 0.76 -23.99
N PHE A 598 -1.31 0.93 -23.75
CA PHE A 598 -2.26 1.27 -24.80
C PHE A 598 -1.98 2.64 -25.41
N ALA A 599 -1.58 3.63 -24.62
CA ALA A 599 -1.22 4.95 -25.11
C ALA A 599 -0.02 4.90 -26.05
N ARG A 600 1.06 4.19 -25.68
CA ARG A 600 2.25 3.97 -26.54
C ARG A 600 1.88 3.25 -27.84
N ALA A 601 0.93 2.32 -27.78
CA ALA A 601 0.45 1.57 -28.94
C ALA A 601 -0.66 2.28 -29.73
N GLU A 602 -0.94 3.56 -29.45
CA GLU A 602 -1.98 4.38 -30.07
C GLU A 602 -3.41 3.81 -29.96
N LYS A 603 -3.66 2.93 -28.99
CA LYS A 603 -4.99 2.38 -28.64
C LYS A 603 -5.72 3.32 -27.70
N ARG A 604 -5.97 4.55 -28.17
CA ARG A 604 -6.44 5.67 -27.33
C ARG A 604 -7.71 5.40 -26.54
N ALA A 605 -8.69 4.71 -27.13
CA ALA A 605 -9.95 4.37 -26.44
C ALA A 605 -9.71 3.42 -25.26
N ASP A 606 -8.88 2.39 -25.46
CA ASP A 606 -8.52 1.42 -24.41
C ASP A 606 -7.63 2.07 -23.35
N ALA A 607 -6.73 2.97 -23.76
CA ALA A 607 -5.90 3.77 -22.85
C ALA A 607 -6.75 4.66 -21.93
N ILE A 608 -7.73 5.38 -22.48
CA ILE A 608 -8.67 6.21 -21.69
C ILE A 608 -9.43 5.33 -20.69
N ALA A 609 -9.93 4.16 -21.11
CA ALA A 609 -10.63 3.24 -20.22
C ALA A 609 -9.75 2.76 -19.06
N ALA A 610 -8.51 2.39 -19.35
CA ALA A 610 -7.54 1.91 -18.37
C ALA A 610 -7.10 3.03 -17.40
N PHE A 611 -6.81 4.24 -17.88
CA PHE A 611 -6.46 5.36 -16.98
C PHE A 611 -7.64 5.84 -16.12
N VAL A 612 -8.87 5.78 -16.61
CA VAL A 612 -10.07 6.05 -15.79
C VAL A 612 -10.22 4.99 -14.69
N TRP A 613 -9.95 3.72 -15.00
CA TRP A 613 -9.90 2.66 -14.00
C TRP A 613 -8.79 2.91 -12.97
N ALA A 614 -7.56 3.20 -13.42
CA ALA A 614 -6.41 3.54 -12.58
C ALA A 614 -6.75 4.66 -11.58
N LEU A 615 -7.32 5.76 -12.07
CA LEU A 615 -7.72 6.90 -11.24
C LEU A 615 -8.71 6.53 -10.11
N ALA A 616 -9.50 5.46 -10.28
CA ALA A 616 -10.43 4.99 -9.27
C ALA A 616 -9.79 4.06 -8.22
N VAL A 617 -8.72 3.34 -8.57
CA VAL A 617 -8.08 2.34 -7.70
C VAL A 617 -6.76 2.83 -7.09
N ASP A 618 -5.96 3.57 -7.86
CA ASP A 618 -4.68 4.17 -7.45
C ASP A 618 -4.88 5.57 -6.83
N GLY A 619 -6.03 6.17 -7.16
CA GLY A 619 -6.31 7.57 -6.87
C GLY A 619 -5.56 8.48 -7.83
N ARG A 620 -5.19 9.67 -7.35
CA ARG A 620 -4.60 10.72 -8.19
C ARG A 620 -3.09 10.54 -8.33
N GLU A 621 -2.63 10.44 -9.56
CA GLU A 621 -1.22 10.40 -9.95
C GLU A 621 -0.98 11.43 -11.08
N PRO A 622 -0.18 12.49 -10.86
CA PRO A 622 -0.06 13.58 -11.82
C PRO A 622 0.34 13.16 -13.23
N ALA A 623 1.32 12.25 -13.36
CA ALA A 623 1.80 11.79 -14.66
C ALA A 623 0.71 11.04 -15.46
N ALA A 624 -0.03 10.15 -14.80
CA ALA A 624 -1.14 9.42 -15.40
C ALA A 624 -2.30 10.36 -15.79
N GLU A 625 -2.59 11.36 -14.95
CA GLU A 625 -3.64 12.35 -15.22
C GLU A 625 -3.30 13.28 -16.40
N ASP A 626 -2.05 13.72 -16.49
CA ASP A 626 -1.58 14.55 -17.61
C ASP A 626 -1.68 13.79 -18.94
N GLU A 627 -1.28 12.52 -18.95
CA GLU A 627 -1.38 11.65 -20.12
C GLU A 627 -2.85 11.36 -20.48
N LEU A 628 -3.70 11.05 -19.51
CA LEU A 628 -5.14 10.90 -19.72
C LEU A 628 -5.76 12.18 -20.30
N ALA A 629 -5.42 13.36 -19.78
CA ALA A 629 -5.92 14.64 -20.28
C ALA A 629 -5.49 14.88 -21.74
N ARG A 630 -4.25 14.54 -22.09
CA ARG A 630 -3.73 14.63 -23.46
C ARG A 630 -4.50 13.72 -24.42
N LEU A 631 -4.77 12.48 -24.01
CA LEU A 631 -5.56 11.51 -24.79
C LEU A 631 -7.00 11.97 -24.99
N LEU A 632 -7.63 12.53 -23.94
CA LEU A 632 -8.99 13.07 -24.02
C LEU A 632 -9.07 14.23 -25.01
N ASP A 633 -8.12 15.17 -24.99
CA ASP A 633 -8.07 16.26 -25.96
C ASP A 633 -7.90 15.74 -27.40
N ALA A 634 -7.01 14.76 -27.61
CA ALA A 634 -6.78 14.15 -28.91
C ALA A 634 -8.03 13.44 -29.47
N GLU A 635 -8.90 12.93 -28.60
CA GLU A 635 -10.18 12.30 -28.95
C GLU A 635 -11.38 13.27 -28.92
N ASN A 636 -11.14 14.58 -28.87
CA ASN A 636 -12.17 15.62 -28.81
C ASN A 636 -13.13 15.49 -27.61
N LYS A 637 -12.61 15.04 -26.46
CA LYS A 637 -13.34 14.91 -25.19
C LYS A 637 -12.96 16.05 -24.24
N GLN A 638 -13.00 17.29 -24.72
CA GLN A 638 -12.46 18.46 -23.99
C GLN A 638 -13.19 18.72 -22.66
N GLU A 639 -14.48 18.38 -22.54
CA GLU A 639 -15.24 18.50 -21.28
C GLU A 639 -14.59 17.67 -20.17
N ALA A 640 -14.28 16.40 -20.45
CA ALA A 640 -13.68 15.50 -19.49
C ALA A 640 -12.22 15.89 -19.17
N ALA A 641 -11.46 16.31 -20.19
CA ALA A 641 -10.09 16.79 -19.99
C ALA A 641 -10.05 18.03 -19.08
N TRP A 642 -10.99 18.96 -19.28
CA TRP A 642 -11.13 20.14 -18.43
C TRP A 642 -11.50 19.77 -16.98
N CYS A 643 -12.49 18.89 -16.79
CA CYS A 643 -12.88 18.41 -15.46
C CYS A 643 -11.69 17.81 -14.69
N LEU A 644 -10.90 16.97 -15.35
CA LEU A 644 -9.70 16.34 -14.78
C LEU A 644 -8.66 17.37 -14.35
N ARG A 645 -8.37 18.37 -15.20
CA ARG A 645 -7.37 19.41 -14.93
C ARG A 645 -7.76 20.41 -13.86
N VAL A 646 -9.05 20.69 -13.68
CA VAL A 646 -9.54 21.71 -12.74
C VAL A 646 -9.74 21.16 -11.32
N GLU A 647 -10.04 19.86 -11.18
CA GLU A 647 -10.19 19.22 -9.87
C GLU A 647 -9.02 19.44 -8.88
N PRO A 648 -7.73 19.40 -9.24
CA PRO A 648 -6.63 19.67 -8.30
C PRO A 648 -6.63 21.11 -7.76
N GLY A 649 -7.18 22.07 -8.52
CA GLY A 649 -7.34 23.46 -8.09
C GLY A 649 -8.44 23.68 -7.04
N LEU A 650 -9.30 22.68 -6.79
CA LEU A 650 -10.37 22.72 -5.78
C LEU A 650 -9.90 22.25 -4.38
N SER A 651 -8.59 22.03 -4.20
CA SER A 651 -7.95 21.61 -2.94
C SER A 651 -6.80 22.56 -2.56
N THR A 652 -7.14 23.66 -1.88
CA THR A 652 -6.15 24.45 -1.10
C THR A 652 -6.65 24.72 0.32
N GLY A 653 -7.16 23.67 0.96
CA GLY A 653 -7.39 23.59 2.40
C GLY A 653 -7.29 22.12 2.77
N ASP A 654 -6.30 21.77 3.59
CA ASP A 654 -6.07 20.45 4.18
C ASP A 654 -5.51 19.35 3.27
N ARG A 655 -4.17 19.40 3.08
CA ARG A 655 -3.32 18.23 2.78
C ARG A 655 -2.69 17.61 4.05
N LYS A 656 -3.32 17.80 5.22
CA LYS A 656 -2.97 17.08 6.44
C LYS A 656 -4.27 16.61 7.09
N VAL A 657 -4.27 15.37 7.61
CA VAL A 657 -5.40 14.60 8.19
C VAL A 657 -6.22 13.86 7.11
N ALA A 658 -6.30 12.53 6.99
CA ALA A 658 -5.85 11.36 7.76
C ALA A 658 -5.48 10.23 6.74
N PRO A 659 -4.73 9.20 7.14
CA PRO A 659 -4.56 8.00 6.30
C PRO A 659 -5.92 7.31 6.06
N PRO A 660 -6.07 6.53 4.98
CA PRO A 660 -7.24 5.67 4.82
C PRO A 660 -7.23 4.64 5.96
N VAL A 661 -8.35 4.55 6.69
CA VAL A 661 -8.71 3.35 7.47
C VAL A 661 -9.50 2.43 6.56
#